data_AF-A0AAX0IIV6-F1
#
_entry.id   AF-A0AAX0IIV6-F1
#
_cell.length_a   1.000
_cell.length_b   1.000
_cell.length_c   1.000
_cell.angle_alpha   90.00
_cell.angle_beta   90.00
_cell.angle_gamma   90.00
#
_symmetry.space_group_name_H-M   'P 1'
#
loop_
_entity.id
_entity.type
_entity.pdbx_description
1 polymer ?
#
loop_
_entity_poly.entity_id
_entity_poly.type
_entity_poly.pdbx_seq_one_letter_code
_entity_poly.pdbx_strand_id
1 'polypeptide(L)'
;MKNHLLVALFVVLGLSACGGGGGGGGDTVVATTSGTPVLVPAVTAVSAANVAVGGSLVVTGTNLSRVTAFQVGGVNVAASASSDSSVTLAMPGVPVTGALSLVSASGTATTSYNVNVYLPLSVSSVAPATGGVGSSVTIAGGGMGAVTAVQFGNGAAATPQSQTASSVTVVVPAGAATGALTVRGPYNDVASSDTYTVLANVAVTSIVSAVNGATLSVTLQGSNLDQVSSATVGSTPAAIVSASASQLVLSAPASATGSVMLSAASRIAVNAGTVSAFTLGSIDFAQVLNLNASDAALRLTRGKPAAVRVSVLATQTGQASPAVTLNATAANGSNLGSITMSGPSVLPTSKSDYSFNGNFSAILPSGWVLPGVRVRVTAVGNDGVQVSQEAAPVVASLARIRLVLVPLSTDDGVAQLPDAEVIRAALLRVYPYAAENISITTRAALSMPGSSTADSWWSDTLGKLENQRALEDRGAYYYGFVPKMSSTRAAGLAYINQRSSGNDFTSAIGLDARFNSIASVDPFGNQWPEWLTTLVHELGHNHSLQHVACGGPSGAAADYPYANGDLGPQPLYNSSYAGSIGQLSKAVYGSTPMKDVMSYCSGAWFSDYSYVRVQQFLEKRSTQVTGSNVVAASMSVAENGYLTISGRITPSGVGLRPAVASSVRIGAAASGSGHAYTLRVLTALGQTIDLPFDAVSVADHGGNAMSHFRVSFANPGDISDVQVLANGKALAKLERPVRRSKVAANDATFDAVQSGGKLALVWNAEAEPYAAVLHVAADGRKTVVASDLTGGKASVDVSALPAGGRFEVSLSSSVGARLMKVQRR
;
A
#
# COMPACT_ATOMS: atom_id res chain seq x y z
N MET A 1 23.34 -37.22 -9.86
CA MET A 1 24.83 -37.27 -9.86
C MET A 1 25.31 -37.49 -8.43
N LYS A 2 26.46 -38.14 -8.25
CA LYS A 2 27.51 -37.96 -7.20
C LYS A 2 27.07 -37.43 -5.80
N ASN A 3 27.18 -38.21 -4.70
CA ASN A 3 28.38 -38.48 -3.85
C ASN A 3 28.68 -37.33 -2.85
N HIS A 4 29.06 -37.51 -1.57
CA HIS A 4 29.07 -38.62 -0.58
C HIS A 4 28.50 -38.03 0.77
N LEU A 5 28.87 -38.28 2.04
CA LEU A 5 29.77 -39.15 2.86
C LEU A 5 29.17 -39.05 4.32
N LEU A 6 28.96 -40.05 5.20
CA LEU A 6 29.60 -41.31 5.64
C LEU A 6 30.64 -41.15 6.78
N VAL A 7 30.21 -41.40 8.02
CA VAL A 7 30.94 -41.92 9.23
C VAL A 7 29.82 -42.56 10.12
N ALA A 8 29.71 -43.87 10.40
CA ALA A 8 30.57 -44.85 11.11
C ALA A 8 30.55 -44.67 12.66
N LEU A 9 30.73 -45.66 13.56
CA LEU A 9 31.01 -47.14 13.53
C LEU A 9 30.30 -47.73 14.80
N PHE A 10 29.96 -49.01 15.08
CA PHE A 10 30.42 -50.39 14.78
C PHE A 10 29.21 -51.28 14.31
N VAL A 11 29.23 -52.58 13.94
CA VAL A 11 30.04 -53.80 14.25
C VAL A 11 29.70 -54.35 15.68
N VAL A 12 29.53 -55.65 15.99
CA VAL A 12 30.16 -56.95 15.58
C VAL A 12 29.17 -57.97 14.94
N LEU A 13 29.67 -58.83 14.06
CA LEU A 13 28.99 -60.01 13.46
C LEU A 13 29.57 -61.34 13.97
N GLY A 14 28.87 -62.46 13.72
CA GLY A 14 29.52 -63.77 13.57
C GLY A 14 28.57 -64.97 13.60
N LEU A 15 28.41 -65.68 12.49
CA LEU A 15 27.64 -66.93 12.42
C LEU A 15 28.20 -67.89 11.35
N SER A 16 28.19 -69.18 11.66
CA SER A 16 28.36 -70.36 10.77
C SER A 16 29.72 -70.64 10.11
N ALA A 17 30.11 -71.92 10.19
CA ALA A 17 30.93 -72.67 9.25
C ALA A 17 30.64 -74.18 9.44
N CYS A 18 31.01 -75.04 8.47
CA CYS A 18 30.70 -76.48 8.46
C CYS A 18 31.92 -77.31 8.02
N GLY A 19 32.07 -78.53 8.51
CA GLY A 19 33.11 -79.48 8.07
C GLY A 19 33.42 -80.56 9.13
N GLY A 20 33.44 -81.84 8.73
CA GLY A 20 33.63 -82.97 9.64
C GLY A 20 35.06 -83.53 9.69
N GLY A 21 35.24 -84.58 10.51
CA GLY A 21 36.48 -85.35 10.68
C GLY A 21 36.38 -86.21 11.94
N GLY A 22 36.70 -87.51 11.89
CA GLY A 22 36.40 -88.45 12.98
C GLY A 22 37.59 -89.28 13.49
N GLY A 23 37.32 -90.14 14.48
CA GLY A 23 38.14 -91.33 14.79
C GLY A 23 38.64 -91.50 16.23
N GLY A 24 38.26 -92.61 16.88
CA GLY A 24 39.18 -93.43 17.69
C GLY A 24 39.07 -93.47 19.23
N GLY A 25 38.51 -94.57 19.77
CA GLY A 25 38.79 -95.12 21.13
C GLY A 25 38.16 -94.41 22.35
N GLY A 26 37.73 -95.09 23.42
CA GLY A 26 37.74 -96.54 23.72
C GLY A 26 36.80 -96.89 24.91
N ASP A 27 36.78 -98.16 25.34
CA ASP A 27 35.79 -98.78 26.24
C ASP A 27 35.53 -98.14 27.63
N THR A 28 34.28 -98.23 28.12
CA THR A 28 33.92 -99.14 29.25
C THR A 28 32.41 -99.27 29.56
N VAL A 29 31.87 -100.49 29.39
CA VAL A 29 30.98 -101.24 30.32
C VAL A 29 29.58 -100.68 30.76
N VAL A 30 28.54 -101.25 30.15
CA VAL A 30 27.28 -101.81 30.72
C VAL A 30 26.33 -100.98 31.62
N ALA A 31 25.09 -100.78 31.13
CA ALA A 31 23.83 -101.10 31.84
C ALA A 31 22.62 -101.17 30.84
N THR A 32 21.58 -101.95 31.17
CA THR A 32 20.30 -102.05 30.42
C THR A 32 19.30 -100.95 30.84
N THR A 33 18.30 -100.53 30.04
CA THR A 33 17.01 -101.23 29.83
C THR A 33 16.22 -100.82 28.55
N SER A 34 15.17 -101.60 28.26
CA SER A 34 14.20 -101.52 27.15
C SER A 34 13.54 -100.16 26.88
N GLY A 35 13.28 -99.86 25.60
CA GLY A 35 12.24 -98.92 25.15
C GLY A 35 11.99 -98.98 23.63
N THR A 36 10.75 -99.24 23.21
CA THR A 36 10.32 -99.01 21.81
C THR A 36 10.18 -97.51 21.55
N PRO A 37 10.61 -96.97 20.39
CA PRO A 37 10.56 -95.53 20.13
C PRO A 37 9.12 -95.01 20.10
N VAL A 38 8.84 -93.96 20.89
CA VAL A 38 7.53 -93.32 20.97
C VAL A 38 7.26 -92.52 19.70
N LEU A 39 6.28 -92.95 18.90
CA LEU A 39 5.86 -92.29 17.67
C LEU A 39 4.99 -91.05 17.97
N VAL A 40 5.65 -89.90 18.11
CA VAL A 40 4.99 -88.61 18.37
C VAL A 40 4.31 -88.09 17.08
N PRO A 41 3.07 -87.57 17.15
CA PRO A 41 2.43 -86.86 16.05
C PRO A 41 3.07 -85.50 15.75
N ALA A 42 3.26 -85.18 14.47
CA ALA A 42 3.81 -83.89 14.02
C ALA A 42 3.12 -83.38 12.76
N VAL A 43 2.91 -82.07 12.65
CA VAL A 43 2.34 -81.39 11.47
C VAL A 43 3.46 -80.83 10.59
N THR A 44 3.39 -81.08 9.29
CA THR A 44 4.34 -80.55 8.27
C THR A 44 3.74 -79.44 7.41
N ALA A 45 2.41 -79.38 7.25
CA ALA A 45 1.71 -78.25 6.65
C ALA A 45 0.20 -78.27 6.98
N VAL A 46 -0.44 -77.10 6.90
CA VAL A 46 -1.89 -76.92 6.98
C VAL A 46 -2.39 -76.21 5.71
N SER A 47 -3.59 -76.53 5.23
CA SER A 47 -4.06 -76.04 3.91
C SER A 47 -4.37 -74.55 3.86
N ALA A 48 -4.67 -73.92 5.00
CA ALA A 48 -4.82 -72.47 5.13
C ALA A 48 -4.58 -72.01 6.58
N ALA A 49 -4.06 -70.79 6.76
CA ALA A 49 -3.97 -70.16 8.09
C ALA A 49 -5.28 -69.47 8.50
N ASN A 50 -6.12 -69.07 7.53
CA ASN A 50 -7.44 -68.47 7.75
C ASN A 50 -8.51 -69.39 7.15
N VAL A 51 -9.57 -69.68 7.92
CA VAL A 51 -10.68 -70.55 7.50
C VAL A 51 -12.00 -69.95 7.96
N ALA A 52 -13.06 -70.03 7.16
CA ALA A 52 -14.40 -69.62 7.60
C ALA A 52 -14.94 -70.53 8.71
N VAL A 53 -15.81 -70.00 9.58
CA VAL A 53 -16.63 -70.81 10.51
C VAL A 53 -17.37 -71.92 9.75
N GLY A 54 -17.38 -73.14 10.29
CA GLY A 54 -17.92 -74.33 9.62
C GLY A 54 -17.12 -74.83 8.40
N GLY A 55 -16.04 -74.15 8.02
CA GLY A 55 -15.14 -74.57 6.93
C GLY A 55 -14.27 -75.77 7.32
N SER A 56 -13.44 -76.23 6.37
CA SER A 56 -12.51 -77.35 6.60
C SER A 56 -11.04 -76.93 6.44
N LEU A 57 -10.18 -77.58 7.23
CA LEU A 57 -8.73 -77.40 7.23
C LEU A 57 -8.07 -78.78 7.06
N VAL A 58 -7.33 -78.98 5.98
CA VAL A 58 -6.52 -80.19 5.81
C VAL A 58 -5.18 -80.00 6.52
N VAL A 59 -4.82 -80.93 7.40
CA VAL A 59 -3.57 -80.95 8.15
C VAL A 59 -2.78 -82.16 7.69
N THR A 60 -1.54 -81.94 7.27
CA THR A 60 -0.62 -82.98 6.78
C THR A 60 0.58 -83.11 7.72
N GLY A 61 1.16 -84.31 7.80
CA GLY A 61 2.16 -84.59 8.83
C GLY A 61 2.60 -86.05 8.91
N THR A 62 2.92 -86.49 10.12
CA THR A 62 3.29 -87.89 10.44
C THR A 62 2.63 -88.33 11.74
N ASN A 63 2.28 -89.62 11.82
CA ASN A 63 1.58 -90.26 12.95
C ASN A 63 0.22 -89.58 13.30
N LEU A 64 -0.41 -88.87 12.37
CA LEU A 64 -1.63 -88.08 12.66
C LEU A 64 -2.84 -88.95 13.05
N SER A 65 -2.84 -90.24 12.73
CA SER A 65 -3.84 -91.21 13.19
C SER A 65 -3.85 -91.40 14.72
N ARG A 66 -2.75 -91.06 15.40
CA ARG A 66 -2.54 -91.25 16.85
C ARG A 66 -2.99 -90.04 17.68
N VAL A 67 -3.53 -89.00 17.04
CA VAL A 67 -4.07 -87.80 17.70
C VAL A 67 -5.52 -88.08 18.13
N THR A 68 -5.79 -87.97 19.42
CA THR A 68 -7.12 -88.23 20.01
C THR A 68 -8.02 -87.00 20.04
N ALA A 69 -7.45 -85.79 20.02
CA ALA A 69 -8.18 -84.54 19.78
C ALA A 69 -7.28 -83.49 19.12
N PHE A 70 -7.86 -82.70 18.21
CA PHE A 70 -7.22 -81.53 17.62
C PHE A 70 -7.82 -80.27 18.24
N GLN A 71 -6.99 -79.27 18.55
CA GLN A 71 -7.43 -78.03 19.19
C GLN A 71 -6.94 -76.79 18.44
N VAL A 72 -7.79 -75.79 18.29
CA VAL A 72 -7.41 -74.44 17.83
C VAL A 72 -7.68 -73.47 18.98
N GLY A 73 -6.64 -72.83 19.50
CA GLY A 73 -6.78 -71.91 20.65
C GLY A 73 -7.37 -72.58 21.92
N GLY A 74 -7.18 -73.89 22.08
CA GLY A 74 -7.77 -74.70 23.16
C GLY A 74 -9.19 -75.23 22.89
N VAL A 75 -9.86 -74.80 21.82
CA VAL A 75 -11.18 -75.33 21.42
C VAL A 75 -10.99 -76.61 20.60
N ASN A 76 -11.58 -77.71 21.04
CA ASN A 76 -11.60 -78.99 20.30
C ASN A 76 -12.31 -78.80 18.94
N VAL A 77 -11.68 -79.27 17.86
CA VAL A 77 -12.25 -79.30 16.50
C VAL A 77 -12.46 -80.74 16.03
N ALA A 78 -13.54 -81.00 15.29
CA ALA A 78 -13.88 -82.35 14.85
C ALA A 78 -12.98 -82.80 13.70
N ALA A 79 -12.45 -84.02 13.77
CA ALA A 79 -11.61 -84.61 12.73
C ALA A 79 -12.39 -85.61 11.86
N SER A 80 -12.12 -85.62 10.56
CA SER A 80 -12.61 -86.62 9.60
C SER A 80 -11.50 -86.98 8.61
N ALA A 81 -11.65 -88.12 7.93
CA ALA A 81 -10.66 -88.66 6.98
C ALA A 81 -9.22 -88.77 7.54
N SER A 82 -9.08 -89.14 8.81
CA SER A 82 -7.79 -89.30 9.49
C SER A 82 -6.97 -90.47 8.93
N SER A 83 -5.69 -90.21 8.66
CA SER A 83 -4.66 -91.17 8.27
C SER A 83 -3.34 -90.81 8.97
N ASP A 84 -2.28 -91.60 8.82
CA ASP A 84 -0.98 -91.25 9.42
C ASP A 84 -0.34 -89.98 8.83
N SER A 85 -0.67 -89.63 7.58
CA SER A 85 -0.05 -88.50 6.86
C SER A 85 -0.96 -87.30 6.63
N SER A 86 -2.28 -87.44 6.79
CA SER A 86 -3.27 -86.39 6.52
C SER A 86 -4.56 -86.57 7.34
N VAL A 87 -5.20 -85.46 7.70
CA VAL A 87 -6.52 -85.41 8.37
C VAL A 87 -7.26 -84.12 7.98
N THR A 88 -8.59 -84.16 7.92
CA THR A 88 -9.43 -82.98 7.66
C THR A 88 -10.14 -82.57 8.94
N LEU A 89 -9.90 -81.33 9.39
CA LEU A 89 -10.53 -80.76 10.57
C LEU A 89 -11.70 -79.86 10.16
N ALA A 90 -12.87 -80.05 10.77
CA ALA A 90 -14.02 -79.17 10.62
C ALA A 90 -13.96 -78.05 11.67
N MET A 91 -13.93 -76.80 11.20
CA MET A 91 -13.86 -75.61 12.05
C MET A 91 -15.20 -75.35 12.75
N PRO A 92 -15.21 -74.81 13.98
CA PRO A 92 -16.44 -74.55 14.72
C PRO A 92 -17.31 -73.48 14.04
N GLY A 93 -18.59 -73.46 14.40
CA GLY A 93 -19.56 -72.44 13.94
C GLY A 93 -19.40 -71.05 14.56
N VAL A 94 -18.35 -70.83 15.37
CA VAL A 94 -18.02 -69.56 16.03
C VAL A 94 -16.55 -69.22 15.79
N PRO A 95 -16.17 -67.93 15.71
CA PRO A 95 -14.77 -67.55 15.53
C PRO A 95 -13.86 -68.05 16.67
N VAL A 96 -12.67 -68.53 16.31
CA VAL A 96 -11.62 -68.94 17.25
C VAL A 96 -10.24 -68.78 16.61
N THR A 97 -9.27 -68.26 17.36
CA THR A 97 -7.92 -67.97 16.85
C THR A 97 -6.88 -68.54 17.81
N GLY A 98 -5.87 -69.25 17.28
CA GLY A 98 -4.72 -69.68 18.07
C GLY A 98 -3.91 -70.79 17.41
N ALA A 99 -2.87 -71.25 18.10
CA ALA A 99 -2.03 -72.34 17.63
C ALA A 99 -2.82 -73.67 17.56
N LEU A 100 -2.67 -74.40 16.45
CA LEU A 100 -3.13 -75.77 16.30
C LEU A 100 -2.32 -76.67 17.25
N SER A 101 -3.01 -77.41 18.11
CA SER A 101 -2.42 -78.35 19.06
C SER A 101 -2.98 -79.76 18.88
N LEU A 102 -2.11 -80.76 19.02
CA LEU A 102 -2.42 -82.18 18.90
C LEU A 102 -2.45 -82.81 20.29
N VAL A 103 -3.58 -83.35 20.73
CA VAL A 103 -3.67 -84.15 21.96
C VAL A 103 -3.45 -85.62 21.60
N SER A 104 -2.57 -86.31 22.33
CA SER A 104 -2.19 -87.70 22.07
C SER A 104 -1.91 -88.44 23.38
N ALA A 105 -1.74 -89.77 23.32
CA ALA A 105 -1.28 -90.56 24.47
C ALA A 105 0.14 -90.15 24.96
N SER A 106 0.94 -89.52 24.09
CA SER A 106 2.23 -88.89 24.41
C SER A 106 2.12 -87.47 24.98
N GLY A 107 0.91 -86.98 25.26
CA GLY A 107 0.63 -85.61 25.72
C GLY A 107 0.16 -84.66 24.62
N THR A 108 0.10 -83.37 24.93
CA THR A 108 -0.33 -82.31 24.01
C THR A 108 0.87 -81.63 23.36
N ALA A 109 0.94 -81.67 22.03
CA ALA A 109 1.95 -80.98 21.23
C ALA A 109 1.34 -79.76 20.51
N THR A 110 1.71 -78.55 20.93
CA THR A 110 1.35 -77.31 20.24
C THR A 110 2.28 -77.09 19.05
N THR A 111 1.71 -76.80 17.88
CA THR A 111 2.45 -76.59 16.63
C THR A 111 2.72 -75.10 16.36
N SER A 112 3.61 -74.81 15.41
CA SER A 112 3.86 -73.45 14.92
C SER A 112 2.73 -72.87 14.05
N TYR A 113 1.73 -73.68 13.68
CA TYR A 113 0.64 -73.27 12.79
C TYR A 113 -0.46 -72.58 13.60
N ASN A 114 -0.51 -71.26 13.51
CA ASN A 114 -1.64 -70.48 14.01
C ASN A 114 -2.80 -70.57 12.99
N VAL A 115 -3.95 -71.01 13.48
CA VAL A 115 -5.20 -71.12 12.72
C VAL A 115 -6.16 -70.06 13.22
N ASN A 116 -6.75 -69.32 12.29
CA ASN A 116 -7.72 -68.27 12.53
C ASN A 116 -9.05 -68.62 11.85
N VAL A 117 -10.04 -68.96 12.66
CA VAL A 117 -11.42 -69.24 12.23
C VAL A 117 -12.20 -67.95 12.30
N TYR A 118 -12.64 -67.42 11.16
CA TYR A 118 -13.33 -66.14 11.06
C TYR A 118 -14.78 -66.28 10.59
N LEU A 119 -15.63 -65.34 10.99
CA LEU A 119 -16.96 -65.18 10.42
C LEU A 119 -16.84 -64.36 9.12
N PRO A 120 -17.19 -64.90 7.94
CA PRO A 120 -17.12 -64.14 6.69
C PRO A 120 -18.05 -62.93 6.69
N LEU A 121 -17.63 -61.86 6.00
CA LEU A 121 -18.51 -60.73 5.75
C LEU A 121 -19.66 -61.14 4.81
N SER A 122 -20.89 -60.78 5.16
CA SER A 122 -22.06 -60.89 4.29
C SER A 122 -22.92 -59.63 4.41
N VAL A 123 -23.55 -59.17 3.32
CA VAL A 123 -24.46 -58.02 3.33
C VAL A 123 -25.90 -58.51 3.20
N SER A 124 -26.78 -58.08 4.11
CA SER A 124 -28.22 -58.34 4.07
C SER A 124 -29.05 -57.13 3.65
N SER A 125 -28.57 -55.91 3.91
CA SER A 125 -29.23 -54.67 3.47
C SER A 125 -28.32 -53.45 3.58
N VAL A 126 -28.68 -52.39 2.83
CA VAL A 126 -28.04 -51.06 2.85
C VAL A 126 -29.14 -50.01 3.08
N ALA A 127 -29.02 -49.22 4.15
CA ALA A 127 -30.05 -48.28 4.57
C ALA A 127 -29.46 -46.94 5.08
N PRO A 128 -29.91 -45.77 4.57
CA PRO A 128 -30.74 -45.61 3.37
C PRO A 128 -30.01 -46.11 2.11
N ALA A 129 -30.76 -46.40 1.04
CA ALA A 129 -30.19 -46.83 -0.25
C ALA A 129 -29.66 -45.66 -1.12
N THR A 130 -29.85 -44.41 -0.68
CA THR A 130 -29.40 -43.20 -1.38
C THR A 130 -28.90 -42.15 -0.39
N GLY A 131 -28.00 -41.27 -0.84
CA GLY A 131 -27.52 -40.14 -0.04
C GLY A 131 -26.44 -39.32 -0.71
N GLY A 132 -26.27 -38.07 -0.26
CA GLY A 132 -25.18 -37.19 -0.71
C GLY A 132 -23.88 -37.42 0.04
N VAL A 133 -22.80 -36.79 -0.42
CA VAL A 133 -21.54 -36.70 0.33
C VAL A 133 -21.78 -36.13 1.72
N GLY A 134 -21.19 -36.74 2.75
CA GLY A 134 -21.40 -36.38 4.16
C GLY A 134 -22.64 -36.97 4.83
N SER A 135 -23.54 -37.62 4.08
CA SER A 135 -24.63 -38.42 4.68
C SER A 135 -24.10 -39.75 5.21
N SER A 136 -24.76 -40.31 6.23
CA SER A 136 -24.47 -41.64 6.74
C SER A 136 -25.22 -42.73 5.97
N VAL A 137 -24.61 -43.91 5.87
CA VAL A 137 -25.24 -45.14 5.38
C VAL A 137 -24.86 -46.29 6.32
N THR A 138 -25.86 -47.09 6.70
CA THR A 138 -25.67 -48.29 7.53
C THR A 138 -25.85 -49.52 6.67
N ILE A 139 -24.91 -50.46 6.79
CA ILE A 139 -24.91 -51.74 6.11
C ILE A 139 -25.09 -52.81 7.18
N ALA A 140 -26.10 -53.67 7.01
CA ALA A 140 -26.37 -54.78 7.91
C ALA A 140 -25.93 -56.11 7.28
N GLY A 141 -25.57 -57.08 8.13
CA GLY A 141 -25.24 -58.44 7.71
C GLY A 141 -24.18 -59.10 8.61
N GLY A 142 -23.58 -60.19 8.18
CA GLY A 142 -22.63 -60.97 8.99
C GLY A 142 -21.23 -60.36 9.07
N GLY A 143 -20.54 -60.55 10.20
CA GLY A 143 -19.11 -60.26 10.36
C GLY A 143 -18.74 -58.78 10.51
N MET A 144 -19.71 -57.88 10.61
CA MET A 144 -19.52 -56.43 10.43
C MET A 144 -18.55 -55.76 11.42
N GLY A 145 -18.31 -56.37 12.59
CA GLY A 145 -17.33 -55.92 13.58
C GLY A 145 -15.86 -56.12 13.18
N ALA A 146 -15.59 -56.74 12.02
CA ALA A 146 -14.25 -56.91 11.44
C ALA A 146 -14.04 -56.09 10.16
N VAL A 147 -14.96 -55.20 9.79
CA VAL A 147 -14.86 -54.39 8.58
C VAL A 147 -13.77 -53.31 8.73
N THR A 148 -12.93 -53.14 7.71
CA THR A 148 -11.84 -52.15 7.70
C THR A 148 -12.17 -50.92 6.86
N ALA A 149 -12.96 -51.09 5.79
CA ALA A 149 -13.41 -50.02 4.91
C ALA A 149 -14.69 -50.42 4.16
N VAL A 150 -15.42 -49.43 3.65
CA VAL A 150 -16.48 -49.61 2.65
C VAL A 150 -16.09 -48.79 1.41
N GLN A 151 -16.10 -49.40 0.23
CA GLN A 151 -15.82 -48.72 -1.03
C GLN A 151 -17.09 -48.52 -1.86
N PHE A 152 -17.24 -47.31 -2.41
CA PHE A 152 -18.33 -46.92 -3.31
C PHE A 152 -18.03 -47.33 -4.76
N GLY A 153 -18.94 -47.07 -5.70
CA GLY A 153 -18.91 -47.63 -7.07
C GLY A 153 -17.66 -47.31 -7.91
N ASN A 154 -16.88 -46.30 -7.54
CA ASN A 154 -15.60 -45.93 -8.16
C ASN A 154 -14.36 -46.23 -7.28
N GLY A 155 -14.50 -47.07 -6.25
CA GLY A 155 -13.42 -47.42 -5.33
C GLY A 155 -13.13 -46.40 -4.22
N ALA A 156 -13.83 -45.26 -4.19
CA ALA A 156 -13.70 -44.28 -3.12
C ALA A 156 -14.05 -44.92 -1.77
N ALA A 157 -13.11 -44.89 -0.81
CA ALA A 157 -13.21 -45.61 0.45
C ALA A 157 -13.68 -44.71 1.60
N ALA A 158 -14.58 -45.25 2.44
CA ALA A 158 -14.96 -44.70 3.73
C ALA A 158 -14.52 -45.65 4.86
N THR A 159 -14.01 -45.07 5.94
CA THR A 159 -13.72 -45.80 7.18
C THR A 159 -15.00 -45.98 8.01
N PRO A 160 -15.14 -47.10 8.76
CA PRO A 160 -16.20 -47.27 9.76
C PRO A 160 -16.28 -46.09 10.75
N GLN A 161 -17.48 -45.56 10.96
CA GLN A 161 -17.77 -44.61 12.04
C GLN A 161 -18.25 -45.33 13.31
N SER A 162 -19.01 -46.42 13.13
CA SER A 162 -19.46 -47.30 14.21
C SER A 162 -19.73 -48.71 13.68
N GLN A 163 -19.61 -49.71 14.55
CA GLN A 163 -19.73 -51.13 14.22
C GLN A 163 -20.39 -51.93 15.34
N THR A 164 -21.05 -53.01 14.94
CA THR A 164 -21.46 -54.13 15.78
C THR A 164 -21.15 -55.44 15.06
N ALA A 165 -21.38 -56.60 15.68
CA ALA A 165 -21.24 -57.88 14.98
C ALA A 165 -22.17 -58.02 13.74
N SER A 166 -23.26 -57.25 13.68
CA SER A 166 -24.31 -57.34 12.65
C SER A 166 -24.52 -56.07 11.80
N SER A 167 -23.78 -54.98 12.05
CA SER A 167 -23.89 -53.72 11.30
C SER A 167 -22.61 -52.89 11.27
N VAL A 168 -22.41 -52.12 10.20
CA VAL A 168 -21.41 -51.07 10.08
C VAL A 168 -22.04 -49.79 9.54
N THR A 169 -21.74 -48.64 10.13
CA THR A 169 -22.15 -47.33 9.61
C THR A 169 -20.92 -46.58 9.09
N VAL A 170 -21.02 -46.04 7.88
CA VAL A 170 -20.01 -45.18 7.24
C VAL A 170 -20.63 -43.87 6.77
N VAL A 171 -19.79 -42.88 6.49
CA VAL A 171 -20.19 -41.61 5.86
C VAL A 171 -19.79 -41.65 4.38
N VAL A 172 -20.67 -41.17 3.49
CA VAL A 172 -20.38 -41.09 2.04
C VAL A 172 -19.21 -40.13 1.80
N PRO A 173 -18.07 -40.60 1.26
CA PRO A 173 -16.86 -39.78 1.13
C PRO A 173 -16.92 -38.84 -0.08
N ALA A 174 -16.11 -37.79 -0.05
CA ALA A 174 -16.00 -36.87 -1.18
C ALA A 174 -15.51 -37.60 -2.44
N GLY A 175 -16.19 -37.37 -3.57
CA GLY A 175 -15.88 -38.03 -4.83
C GLY A 175 -16.40 -39.46 -4.97
N ALA A 176 -17.22 -39.97 -4.04
CA ALA A 176 -17.93 -41.24 -4.21
C ALA A 176 -18.86 -41.24 -5.44
N ALA A 177 -18.95 -42.38 -6.12
CA ALA A 177 -19.89 -42.60 -7.23
C ALA A 177 -20.94 -43.68 -6.90
N THR A 178 -22.10 -43.57 -7.54
CA THR A 178 -23.18 -44.57 -7.53
C THR A 178 -22.67 -45.95 -7.96
N GLY A 179 -23.06 -46.99 -7.22
CA GLY A 179 -22.71 -48.39 -7.49
C GLY A 179 -22.97 -49.28 -6.27
N ALA A 180 -22.65 -50.56 -6.38
CA ALA A 180 -22.67 -51.46 -5.22
C ALA A 180 -21.60 -51.05 -4.19
N LEU A 181 -21.88 -51.23 -2.91
CA LEU A 181 -20.93 -50.97 -1.82
C LEU A 181 -20.10 -52.23 -1.56
N THR A 182 -18.78 -52.12 -1.72
CA THR A 182 -17.84 -53.20 -1.39
C THR A 182 -17.37 -53.04 0.05
N VAL A 183 -17.91 -53.86 0.95
CA VAL A 183 -17.49 -53.95 2.34
C VAL A 183 -16.22 -54.80 2.41
N ARG A 184 -15.15 -54.26 2.98
CA ARG A 184 -13.84 -54.92 3.06
C ARG A 184 -13.49 -55.35 4.48
N GLY A 185 -12.87 -56.52 4.60
CA GLY A 185 -12.39 -57.08 5.86
C GLY A 185 -11.00 -57.71 5.73
N PRO A 186 -10.38 -58.14 6.84
CA PRO A 186 -9.03 -58.71 6.82
C PRO A 186 -8.92 -60.07 6.12
N TYR A 187 -10.04 -60.76 5.85
CA TYR A 187 -10.06 -62.14 5.33
C TYR A 187 -10.94 -62.33 4.09
N ASN A 188 -11.95 -61.48 3.87
CA ASN A 188 -12.72 -61.42 2.63
C ASN A 188 -13.32 -60.02 2.43
N ASP A 189 -13.63 -59.71 1.17
CA ASP A 189 -14.50 -58.60 0.79
C ASP A 189 -15.89 -59.15 0.40
N VAL A 190 -16.90 -58.29 0.40
CA VAL A 190 -18.25 -58.61 -0.09
C VAL A 190 -18.92 -57.36 -0.68
N ALA A 191 -19.61 -57.50 -1.81
CA ALA A 191 -20.41 -56.42 -2.40
C ALA A 191 -21.87 -56.50 -1.95
N SER A 192 -22.55 -55.36 -1.84
CA SER A 192 -24.02 -55.33 -1.75
C SER A 192 -24.67 -55.86 -3.04
N SER A 193 -25.81 -56.52 -2.92
CA SER A 193 -26.67 -56.88 -4.06
C SER A 193 -27.21 -55.64 -4.77
N ASP A 194 -27.61 -54.65 -3.97
CA ASP A 194 -28.24 -53.42 -4.45
C ASP A 194 -27.22 -52.32 -4.71
N THR A 195 -27.56 -51.44 -5.65
CA THR A 195 -26.78 -50.22 -5.94
C THR A 195 -27.13 -49.11 -4.95
N TYR A 196 -26.12 -48.53 -4.31
CA TYR A 196 -26.27 -47.30 -3.55
C TYR A 196 -26.17 -46.09 -4.49
N THR A 197 -27.19 -45.22 -4.49
CA THR A 197 -27.21 -44.03 -5.33
C THR A 197 -26.60 -42.84 -4.59
N VAL A 198 -25.42 -42.41 -5.04
CA VAL A 198 -24.80 -41.17 -4.56
C VAL A 198 -25.49 -39.98 -5.23
N LEU A 199 -26.10 -39.11 -4.42
CA LEU A 199 -26.82 -37.95 -4.91
C LEU A 199 -25.85 -36.82 -5.29
N ALA A 200 -26.05 -36.24 -6.47
CA ALA A 200 -25.30 -35.07 -6.92
C ALA A 200 -25.46 -33.89 -5.93
N ASN A 201 -24.36 -33.19 -5.65
CA ASN A 201 -24.33 -32.11 -4.67
C ASN A 201 -25.09 -30.86 -5.16
N VAL A 202 -25.85 -30.25 -4.26
CA VAL A 202 -26.44 -28.92 -4.49
C VAL A 202 -25.33 -27.89 -4.28
N ALA A 203 -25.05 -27.05 -5.28
CA ALA A 203 -24.03 -26.02 -5.19
C ALA A 203 -24.55 -24.70 -5.73
N VAL A 204 -24.22 -23.60 -5.05
CA VAL A 204 -24.60 -22.23 -5.43
C VAL A 204 -23.34 -21.46 -5.82
N THR A 205 -23.37 -20.81 -6.98
CA THR A 205 -22.26 -20.00 -7.51
C THR A 205 -22.48 -18.50 -7.35
N SER A 206 -23.74 -18.06 -7.24
CA SER A 206 -24.08 -16.66 -6.95
C SER A 206 -25.48 -16.50 -6.37
N ILE A 207 -25.64 -15.51 -5.50
CA ILE A 207 -26.90 -15.05 -4.91
C ILE A 207 -27.15 -13.59 -5.30
N VAL A 208 -28.39 -13.27 -5.66
CA VAL A 208 -28.88 -11.90 -5.89
C VAL A 208 -30.22 -11.73 -5.18
N SER A 209 -30.34 -10.70 -4.35
CA SER A 209 -31.56 -10.38 -3.60
C SER A 209 -32.13 -9.02 -4.00
N ALA A 210 -33.44 -8.96 -4.24
CA ALA A 210 -34.15 -7.71 -4.56
C ALA A 210 -35.48 -7.64 -3.80
N VAL A 211 -35.83 -6.44 -3.30
CA VAL A 211 -37.12 -6.19 -2.62
C VAL A 211 -38.04 -5.43 -3.57
N ASN A 212 -39.30 -5.88 -3.67
CA ASN A 212 -40.36 -5.21 -4.39
C ASN A 212 -41.64 -5.21 -3.56
N GLY A 213 -42.08 -4.04 -3.10
CA GLY A 213 -43.18 -3.91 -2.16
C GLY A 213 -42.92 -4.70 -0.86
N ALA A 214 -43.86 -5.58 -0.50
CA ALA A 214 -43.76 -6.43 0.68
C ALA A 214 -42.98 -7.75 0.46
N THR A 215 -42.41 -7.98 -0.73
CA THR A 215 -41.76 -9.24 -1.11
C THR A 215 -40.26 -9.07 -1.34
N LEU A 216 -39.47 -9.91 -0.66
CA LEU A 216 -38.08 -10.21 -1.00
C LEU A 216 -38.07 -11.35 -2.04
N SER A 217 -37.41 -11.13 -3.17
CA SER A 217 -37.03 -12.17 -4.12
C SER A 217 -35.54 -12.47 -4.00
N VAL A 218 -35.17 -13.76 -3.95
CA VAL A 218 -33.77 -14.22 -3.95
C VAL A 218 -33.55 -15.17 -5.12
N THR A 219 -32.73 -14.76 -6.08
CA THR A 219 -32.32 -15.56 -7.23
C THR A 219 -30.95 -16.18 -6.96
N LEU A 220 -30.87 -17.50 -7.13
CA LEU A 220 -29.69 -18.31 -6.91
C LEU A 220 -29.29 -19.00 -8.22
N GLN A 221 -28.02 -18.89 -8.62
CA GLN A 221 -27.44 -19.64 -9.74
C GLN A 221 -26.53 -20.74 -9.20
N GLY A 222 -26.41 -21.87 -9.91
CA GLY A 222 -25.58 -22.98 -9.45
C GLY A 222 -25.78 -24.28 -10.22
N SER A 223 -25.78 -25.40 -9.49
CA SER A 223 -26.00 -26.75 -10.04
C SER A 223 -26.84 -27.63 -9.09
N ASN A 224 -27.72 -28.45 -9.68
CA ASN A 224 -28.68 -29.31 -9.00
C ASN A 224 -29.67 -28.54 -8.09
N LEU A 225 -30.01 -27.30 -8.44
CA LEU A 225 -30.87 -26.44 -7.62
C LEU A 225 -32.36 -26.82 -7.68
N ASP A 226 -32.76 -27.63 -8.66
CA ASP A 226 -34.04 -28.34 -8.76
C ASP A 226 -34.25 -29.37 -7.64
N GLN A 227 -33.16 -29.81 -6.98
CA GLN A 227 -33.18 -30.82 -5.93
C GLN A 227 -33.50 -30.25 -4.54
N VAL A 228 -33.69 -28.92 -4.43
CA VAL A 228 -34.00 -28.22 -3.17
C VAL A 228 -35.49 -28.36 -2.86
N SER A 229 -35.81 -28.90 -1.69
CA SER A 229 -37.18 -29.14 -1.23
C SER A 229 -37.73 -28.04 -0.32
N SER A 230 -36.87 -27.27 0.34
CA SER A 230 -37.27 -26.11 1.17
C SER A 230 -36.09 -25.16 1.40
N ALA A 231 -36.39 -23.90 1.72
CA ALA A 231 -35.38 -22.89 2.03
C ALA A 231 -35.80 -21.95 3.17
N THR A 232 -34.83 -21.30 3.81
CA THR A 232 -35.05 -20.17 4.72
C THR A 232 -34.12 -19.00 4.38
N VAL A 233 -34.54 -17.80 4.74
CA VAL A 233 -33.69 -16.60 4.84
C VAL A 233 -33.60 -16.27 6.34
N GLY A 234 -32.46 -16.59 6.94
CA GLY A 234 -32.31 -16.63 8.39
C GLY A 234 -33.31 -17.62 9.02
N SER A 235 -34.10 -17.14 9.99
CA SER A 235 -35.19 -17.89 10.62
C SER A 235 -36.51 -17.87 9.83
N THR A 236 -36.62 -17.09 8.75
CA THR A 236 -37.87 -16.92 8.00
C THR A 236 -37.97 -17.93 6.86
N PRO A 237 -39.04 -18.75 6.78
CA PRO A 237 -39.25 -19.65 5.64
C PRO A 237 -39.35 -18.89 4.31
N ALA A 238 -38.73 -19.45 3.26
CA ALA A 238 -38.77 -18.90 1.92
C ALA A 238 -39.44 -19.89 0.96
N ALA A 239 -40.46 -19.43 0.25
CA ALA A 239 -41.21 -20.22 -0.72
C ALA A 239 -40.42 -20.35 -2.03
N ILE A 240 -40.37 -21.56 -2.60
CA ILE A 240 -39.78 -21.79 -3.92
C ILE A 240 -40.76 -21.28 -4.98
N VAL A 241 -40.36 -20.29 -5.76
CA VAL A 241 -41.15 -19.70 -6.86
C VAL A 241 -40.92 -20.46 -8.16
N SER A 242 -39.67 -20.79 -8.43
CA SER A 242 -39.26 -21.65 -9.55
C SER A 242 -37.93 -22.32 -9.23
N ALA A 243 -37.73 -23.54 -9.74
CA ALA A 243 -36.51 -24.30 -9.58
C ALA A 243 -36.14 -25.03 -10.88
N SER A 244 -34.85 -25.13 -11.14
CA SER A 244 -34.24 -25.77 -12.30
C SER A 244 -32.81 -26.18 -11.94
N ALA A 245 -32.18 -27.06 -12.73
CA ALA A 245 -30.84 -27.54 -12.41
C ALA A 245 -29.81 -26.41 -12.22
N SER A 246 -29.94 -25.28 -12.92
CA SER A 246 -29.00 -24.15 -12.87
C SER A 246 -29.49 -22.90 -12.11
N GLN A 247 -30.78 -22.79 -11.81
CA GLN A 247 -31.39 -21.61 -11.19
C GLN A 247 -32.52 -21.97 -10.21
N LEU A 248 -32.55 -21.31 -9.06
CA LEU A 248 -33.61 -21.37 -8.05
C LEU A 248 -34.02 -19.95 -7.66
N VAL A 249 -35.32 -19.66 -7.67
CA VAL A 249 -35.89 -18.37 -7.23
C VAL A 249 -36.74 -18.60 -6.00
N LEU A 250 -36.45 -17.86 -4.94
CA LEU A 250 -37.14 -17.90 -3.65
C LEU A 250 -37.91 -16.60 -3.41
N SER A 251 -39.02 -16.69 -2.68
CA SER A 251 -39.84 -15.56 -2.21
C SER A 251 -39.99 -15.60 -0.69
N ALA A 252 -39.82 -14.46 -0.03
CA ALA A 252 -39.98 -14.27 1.40
C ALA A 252 -40.56 -12.88 1.71
N PRO A 253 -40.99 -12.59 2.94
CA PRO A 253 -41.32 -11.22 3.36
C PRO A 253 -40.13 -10.27 3.14
N ALA A 254 -40.40 -9.02 2.75
CA ALA A 254 -39.36 -8.01 2.50
C ALA A 254 -38.45 -7.71 3.70
N SER A 255 -38.86 -8.04 4.93
CA SER A 255 -38.09 -7.91 6.17
C SER A 255 -37.15 -9.09 6.46
N ALA A 256 -37.13 -10.15 5.64
CA ALA A 256 -36.33 -11.34 5.91
C ALA A 256 -34.84 -11.12 5.61
N THR A 257 -33.99 -11.46 6.58
CA THR A 257 -32.52 -11.34 6.51
C THR A 257 -31.83 -12.56 7.10
N GLY A 258 -30.50 -12.65 6.93
CA GLY A 258 -29.68 -13.73 7.44
C GLY A 258 -29.19 -14.69 6.36
N SER A 259 -28.53 -15.77 6.79
CA SER A 259 -28.01 -16.79 5.87
C SER A 259 -29.14 -17.51 5.14
N VAL A 260 -28.93 -17.75 3.84
CA VAL A 260 -29.90 -18.47 3.00
C VAL A 260 -29.58 -19.96 3.08
N MET A 261 -30.45 -20.72 3.74
CA MET A 261 -30.28 -22.15 3.96
C MET A 261 -31.13 -22.92 2.96
N LEU A 262 -30.51 -23.80 2.17
CA LEU A 262 -31.21 -24.70 1.23
C LEU A 262 -31.20 -26.12 1.78
N SER A 263 -32.38 -26.72 1.91
CA SER A 263 -32.57 -28.11 2.34
C SER A 263 -32.98 -28.98 1.15
N ALA A 264 -32.33 -30.13 1.01
CA ALA A 264 -32.60 -31.12 -0.02
C ALA A 264 -32.59 -32.52 0.60
N ALA A 265 -33.46 -33.42 0.12
CA ALA A 265 -33.59 -34.76 0.67
C ALA A 265 -32.27 -35.54 0.63
N SER A 266 -31.98 -36.25 1.73
CA SER A 266 -30.76 -37.05 1.95
C SER A 266 -29.43 -36.33 1.64
N ARG A 267 -29.36 -35.02 1.94
CA ARG A 267 -28.15 -34.18 1.82
C ARG A 267 -28.01 -33.28 3.06
N ILE A 268 -26.82 -32.75 3.29
CA ILE A 268 -26.58 -31.68 4.28
C ILE A 268 -27.13 -30.35 3.72
N ALA A 269 -27.66 -29.48 4.59
CA ALA A 269 -28.17 -28.18 4.18
C ALA A 269 -27.05 -27.27 3.65
N VAL A 270 -27.31 -26.55 2.56
CA VAL A 270 -26.32 -25.73 1.85
C VAL A 270 -26.50 -24.26 2.22
N ASN A 271 -25.40 -23.58 2.57
CA ASN A 271 -25.39 -22.12 2.71
C ASN A 271 -25.23 -21.48 1.33
N ALA A 272 -26.30 -20.83 0.85
CA ALA A 272 -26.36 -20.16 -0.45
C ALA A 272 -25.86 -18.69 -0.40
N GLY A 273 -25.47 -18.19 0.77
CA GLY A 273 -25.06 -16.80 0.98
C GLY A 273 -25.84 -16.15 2.12
N THR A 274 -25.97 -14.82 2.10
CA THR A 274 -26.68 -14.08 3.16
C THR A 274 -27.41 -12.90 2.54
N VAL A 275 -28.67 -12.70 2.95
CA VAL A 275 -29.44 -11.49 2.64
C VAL A 275 -29.25 -10.50 3.78
N SER A 276 -28.87 -9.28 3.43
CA SER A 276 -28.80 -8.14 4.35
C SER A 276 -29.91 -7.15 3.99
N ALA A 277 -30.55 -6.56 5.01
CA ALA A 277 -31.50 -5.47 4.77
C ALA A 277 -30.81 -4.19 4.23
N PHE A 278 -29.48 -4.08 4.34
CA PHE A 278 -28.70 -2.94 3.85
C PHE A 278 -27.52 -3.37 2.98
N THR A 279 -27.14 -2.49 2.06
CA THR A 279 -25.90 -2.60 1.27
C THR A 279 -24.83 -1.67 1.84
N LEU A 280 -23.57 -2.09 1.76
CA LEU A 280 -22.41 -1.28 2.08
C LEU A 280 -21.75 -0.85 0.77
N GLY A 281 -21.64 0.46 0.55
CA GLY A 281 -20.96 1.03 -0.61
C GLY A 281 -19.43 0.93 -0.52
N SER A 282 -18.78 1.39 -1.57
CA SER A 282 -17.33 1.62 -1.59
C SER A 282 -16.91 2.64 -0.53
N ILE A 283 -15.71 2.47 0.02
CA ILE A 283 -15.09 3.43 0.94
C ILE A 283 -14.58 4.63 0.12
N ASP A 284 -14.90 5.84 0.55
CA ASP A 284 -14.29 7.08 0.08
C ASP A 284 -13.33 7.65 1.13
N PHE A 285 -12.30 8.37 0.69
CA PHE A 285 -11.36 9.11 1.54
C PHE A 285 -11.30 10.58 1.14
N ALA A 286 -11.28 11.49 2.11
CA ALA A 286 -11.22 12.93 1.87
C ALA A 286 -10.16 13.68 2.71
N GLN A 287 -9.44 14.59 2.06
CA GLN A 287 -8.40 15.45 2.67
C GLN A 287 -8.37 16.89 2.15
N VAL A 288 -8.83 17.10 0.91
CA VAL A 288 -9.03 18.38 0.19
C VAL A 288 -10.11 18.14 -0.88
N LEU A 289 -10.00 16.97 -1.53
CA LEU A 289 -11.01 16.34 -2.38
C LEU A 289 -11.46 15.04 -1.68
N ASN A 290 -12.68 14.57 -1.98
CA ASN A 290 -13.17 13.24 -1.63
C ASN A 290 -13.03 12.31 -2.84
N LEU A 291 -12.14 11.33 -2.78
CA LEU A 291 -11.91 10.35 -3.84
C LEU A 291 -12.25 8.94 -3.36
N ASN A 292 -12.63 8.07 -4.29
CA ASN A 292 -12.98 6.69 -3.98
C ASN A 292 -11.73 5.83 -3.69
N ALA A 293 -11.86 4.80 -2.85
CA ALA A 293 -10.80 3.83 -2.60
C ALA A 293 -10.25 3.13 -3.86
N SER A 294 -11.05 3.03 -4.92
CA SER A 294 -10.66 2.46 -6.22
C SER A 294 -10.18 3.49 -7.26
N ASP A 295 -10.19 4.78 -6.92
CA ASP A 295 -9.70 5.84 -7.81
C ASP A 295 -8.17 5.83 -7.88
N ALA A 296 -7.62 5.70 -9.09
CA ALA A 296 -6.17 5.70 -9.30
C ALA A 296 -5.48 7.04 -8.97
N ALA A 297 -6.25 8.13 -8.86
CA ALA A 297 -5.78 9.43 -8.39
C ALA A 297 -5.75 9.55 -6.86
N LEU A 298 -6.36 8.63 -6.10
CA LEU A 298 -6.37 8.70 -4.64
C LEU A 298 -4.96 8.55 -4.05
N ARG A 299 -4.42 9.67 -3.58
CA ARG A 299 -3.17 9.75 -2.81
C ARG A 299 -3.38 10.56 -1.54
N LEU A 300 -3.31 9.90 -0.39
CA LEU A 300 -3.38 10.56 0.90
C LEU A 300 -2.04 11.24 1.23
N THR A 301 -2.12 12.50 1.62
CA THR A 301 -1.00 13.24 2.23
C THR A 301 -0.63 12.57 3.54
N ARG A 302 0.61 12.07 3.65
CA ARG A 302 1.14 11.47 4.88
C ARG A 302 1.03 12.43 6.06
N GLY A 303 0.54 11.95 7.21
CA GLY A 303 0.37 12.76 8.42
C GLY A 303 -0.84 13.70 8.42
N LYS A 304 -1.50 13.95 7.29
CA LYS A 304 -2.75 14.75 7.25
C LYS A 304 -3.93 13.82 7.62
N PRO A 305 -4.75 14.13 8.64
CA PRO A 305 -5.94 13.34 8.93
C PRO A 305 -6.85 13.23 7.70
N ALA A 306 -7.47 12.08 7.51
CA ALA A 306 -8.37 11.83 6.37
C ALA A 306 -9.77 11.52 6.88
N ALA A 307 -10.79 12.20 6.37
CA ALA A 307 -12.16 11.75 6.56
C ALA A 307 -12.40 10.48 5.74
N VAL A 308 -12.93 9.44 6.37
CA VAL A 308 -13.34 8.20 5.71
C VAL A 308 -14.85 8.16 5.70
N ARG A 309 -15.43 7.91 4.53
CA ARG A 309 -16.89 7.88 4.32
C ARG A 309 -17.29 6.56 3.70
N VAL A 310 -18.44 6.03 4.11
CA VAL A 310 -19.12 4.96 3.39
C VAL A 310 -20.62 5.23 3.32
N SER A 311 -21.23 4.90 2.19
CA SER A 311 -22.69 4.90 2.07
C SER A 311 -23.21 3.55 2.57
N VAL A 312 -24.08 3.56 3.58
CA VAL A 312 -24.89 2.39 3.92
C VAL A 312 -26.30 2.69 3.44
N LEU A 313 -26.82 1.88 2.51
CA LEU A 313 -28.13 2.11 1.90
C LEU A 313 -29.10 1.00 2.28
N ALA A 314 -30.29 1.36 2.74
CA ALA A 314 -31.35 0.42 3.01
C ALA A 314 -32.00 -0.11 1.73
N THR A 315 -32.51 -1.33 1.81
CA THR A 315 -33.40 -1.90 0.79
C THR A 315 -34.82 -1.32 0.86
N GLN A 316 -35.20 -0.74 2.00
CA GLN A 316 -36.54 -0.17 2.26
C GLN A 316 -36.48 1.14 3.05
N THR A 317 -37.44 2.03 2.80
CA THR A 317 -37.60 3.30 3.54
C THR A 317 -37.90 3.06 5.02
N GLY A 318 -37.33 3.87 5.91
CA GLY A 318 -37.62 3.84 7.35
C GLY A 318 -36.79 2.82 8.16
N GLN A 319 -35.90 2.07 7.50
CA GLN A 319 -35.03 1.09 8.14
C GLN A 319 -34.01 1.74 9.09
N ALA A 320 -33.93 1.22 10.32
CA ALA A 320 -32.97 1.68 11.33
C ALA A 320 -31.52 1.40 10.91
N SER A 321 -30.60 2.26 11.36
CA SER A 321 -29.17 2.14 11.08
C SER A 321 -28.48 0.98 11.82
N PRO A 322 -27.56 0.25 11.16
CA PRO A 322 -26.67 -0.71 11.80
C PRO A 322 -25.58 -0.02 12.61
N ALA A 323 -24.90 -0.76 13.49
CA ALA A 323 -23.65 -0.32 14.08
C ALA A 323 -22.53 -0.39 13.02
N VAL A 324 -21.80 0.71 12.80
CA VAL A 324 -20.73 0.78 11.78
C VAL A 324 -19.40 1.11 12.44
N THR A 325 -18.38 0.30 12.13
CA THR A 325 -17.02 0.41 12.68
C THR A 325 -15.98 0.47 11.58
N LEU A 326 -14.91 1.23 11.82
CA LEU A 326 -13.74 1.39 10.97
C LEU A 326 -12.52 0.86 11.72
N ASN A 327 -11.94 -0.23 11.24
CA ASN A 327 -10.71 -0.80 11.77
C ASN A 327 -9.54 -0.48 10.83
N ALA A 328 -8.42 -0.04 11.39
CA ALA A 328 -7.22 0.27 10.63
C ALA A 328 -6.07 -0.68 10.98
N THR A 329 -5.28 -1.09 9.98
CA THR A 329 -4.07 -1.90 10.17
C THR A 329 -2.90 -1.26 9.41
N ALA A 330 -1.69 -1.40 9.96
CA ALA A 330 -0.46 -0.94 9.33
C ALA A 330 0.08 -1.94 8.29
N ALA A 331 1.08 -1.53 7.51
CA ALA A 331 1.68 -2.33 6.43
C ALA A 331 2.26 -3.69 6.88
N ASN A 332 2.63 -3.83 8.15
CA ASN A 332 3.11 -5.07 8.79
C ASN A 332 1.97 -5.95 9.36
N GLY A 333 0.71 -5.57 9.18
CA GLY A 333 -0.46 -6.25 9.72
C GLY A 333 -0.84 -5.89 11.17
N SER A 334 -0.09 -5.02 11.87
CA SER A 334 -0.45 -4.65 13.24
C SER A 334 -1.72 -3.78 13.26
N ASN A 335 -2.66 -4.10 14.15
CA ASN A 335 -3.85 -3.29 14.39
C ASN A 335 -3.46 -1.90 14.92
N LEU A 336 -3.98 -0.84 14.28
CA LEU A 336 -3.81 0.55 14.70
C LEU A 336 -4.96 1.00 15.62
N GLY A 337 -6.16 0.43 15.44
CA GLY A 337 -7.32 0.69 16.27
C GLY A 337 -8.65 0.48 15.54
N SER A 338 -9.74 0.70 16.30
CA SER A 338 -11.14 0.64 15.85
C SER A 338 -11.83 1.96 16.20
N ILE A 339 -12.63 2.49 15.28
CA ILE A 339 -13.38 3.75 15.42
C ILE A 339 -14.84 3.50 15.05
N THR A 340 -15.78 3.83 15.94
CA THR A 340 -17.22 3.84 15.61
C THR A 340 -17.52 4.99 14.65
N MET A 341 -18.15 4.71 13.52
CA MET A 341 -18.49 5.72 12.52
C MET A 341 -19.82 6.41 12.86
N SER A 342 -19.87 7.73 12.74
CA SER A 342 -21.10 8.51 12.91
C SER A 342 -21.88 8.55 11.59
N GLY A 343 -23.19 8.30 11.66
CA GLY A 343 -24.09 8.33 10.51
C GLY A 343 -25.52 8.69 10.91
N PRO A 344 -26.50 8.61 9.98
CA PRO A 344 -27.90 8.89 10.28
C PRO A 344 -28.50 7.80 11.19
N SER A 345 -29.60 8.10 11.89
CA SER A 345 -30.34 7.11 12.70
C SER A 345 -31.23 6.17 11.87
N VAL A 346 -31.68 6.65 10.71
CA VAL A 346 -32.45 5.91 9.70
C VAL A 346 -31.66 5.92 8.41
N LEU A 347 -31.53 4.76 7.77
CA LEU A 347 -30.79 4.62 6.51
C LEU A 347 -31.51 5.29 5.33
N PRO A 348 -30.78 6.00 4.45
CA PRO A 348 -31.33 6.41 3.16
C PRO A 348 -31.39 5.24 2.18
N THR A 349 -32.22 5.36 1.15
CA THR A 349 -32.34 4.42 0.03
C THR A 349 -31.53 4.85 -1.20
N SER A 350 -30.84 5.99 -1.14
CA SER A 350 -30.02 6.54 -2.25
C SER A 350 -28.73 7.19 -1.73
N LYS A 351 -27.70 7.24 -2.60
CA LYS A 351 -26.37 7.77 -2.25
C LYS A 351 -26.37 9.30 -2.15
N SER A 352 -25.66 9.83 -1.15
CA SER A 352 -25.40 11.26 -0.96
C SER A 352 -23.93 11.56 -1.27
N ASP A 353 -23.60 11.83 -2.53
CA ASP A 353 -22.20 11.99 -2.97
C ASP A 353 -21.49 13.26 -2.44
N TYR A 354 -22.25 14.31 -2.13
CA TYR A 354 -21.71 15.63 -1.79
C TYR A 354 -21.95 16.04 -0.33
N SER A 355 -22.24 15.09 0.56
CA SER A 355 -22.37 15.36 2.00
C SER A 355 -21.85 14.18 2.84
N PHE A 356 -21.57 14.42 4.12
CA PHE A 356 -21.51 13.34 5.12
C PHE A 356 -22.90 12.98 5.65
N ASN A 357 -23.89 13.90 5.55
CA ASN A 357 -25.27 13.60 5.91
C ASN A 357 -25.85 12.56 4.94
N GLY A 358 -26.46 11.51 5.49
CA GLY A 358 -26.88 10.32 4.72
C GLY A 358 -25.77 9.30 4.46
N ASN A 359 -24.58 9.46 5.05
CA ASN A 359 -23.49 8.49 5.00
C ASN A 359 -22.99 8.20 6.42
N PHE A 360 -22.19 7.14 6.57
CA PHE A 360 -21.37 6.92 7.76
C PHE A 360 -19.98 7.52 7.54
N SER A 361 -19.43 8.15 8.58
CA SER A 361 -18.15 8.85 8.50
C SER A 361 -17.35 8.79 9.80
N ALA A 362 -16.03 8.87 9.68
CA ALA A 362 -15.08 8.99 10.78
C ALA A 362 -13.81 9.72 10.30
N ILE A 363 -12.99 10.21 11.23
CA ILE A 363 -11.64 10.70 10.90
C ILE A 363 -10.62 9.58 11.16
N LEU A 364 -9.86 9.24 10.12
CA LEU A 364 -8.65 8.44 10.21
C LEU A 364 -7.52 9.35 10.76
N PRO A 365 -6.95 9.06 11.95
CA PRO A 365 -5.97 9.93 12.60
C PRO A 365 -4.70 10.14 11.78
N SER A 366 -4.09 11.33 11.90
CA SER A 366 -2.80 11.70 11.27
C SER A 366 -1.73 10.62 11.38
N GLY A 367 -1.52 10.08 12.57
CA GLY A 367 -0.54 9.03 12.86
C GLY A 367 -0.84 7.67 12.22
N TRP A 368 -2.07 7.44 11.73
CA TRP A 368 -2.44 6.22 11.00
C TRP A 368 -2.32 6.41 9.48
N VAL A 369 -2.28 7.65 8.96
CA VAL A 369 -2.09 7.97 7.54
C VAL A 369 -0.61 7.83 7.15
N LEU A 370 -0.18 6.56 7.05
CA LEU A 370 1.18 6.12 6.73
C LEU A 370 1.17 5.12 5.56
N PRO A 371 2.26 5.02 4.77
CA PRO A 371 2.35 4.08 3.64
C PRO A 371 1.99 2.64 4.00
N GLY A 372 1.09 2.05 3.21
CA GLY A 372 0.60 0.68 3.40
C GLY A 372 -0.46 0.50 4.49
N VAL A 373 -1.06 1.57 5.01
CA VAL A 373 -2.27 1.48 5.84
C VAL A 373 -3.41 0.80 5.07
N ARG A 374 -4.16 -0.07 5.75
CA ARG A 374 -5.42 -0.64 5.28
C ARG A 374 -6.54 -0.25 6.22
N VAL A 375 -7.72 -0.01 5.66
CA VAL A 375 -8.95 0.33 6.38
C VAL A 375 -10.03 -0.66 6.00
N ARG A 376 -10.61 -1.33 6.99
CA ARG A 376 -11.81 -2.16 6.84
C ARG A 376 -12.98 -1.48 7.56
N VAL A 377 -14.06 -1.25 6.83
CA VAL A 377 -15.33 -0.76 7.39
C VAL A 377 -16.30 -1.93 7.46
N THR A 378 -16.95 -2.11 8.62
CA THR A 378 -17.91 -3.20 8.87
C THR A 378 -19.20 -2.61 9.43
N ALA A 379 -20.32 -2.95 8.80
CA ALA A 379 -21.67 -2.62 9.26
C ALA A 379 -22.36 -3.89 9.78
N VAL A 380 -22.89 -3.83 11.00
CA VAL A 380 -23.52 -4.96 11.72
C VAL A 380 -24.98 -4.61 12.02
N GLY A 381 -25.90 -5.39 11.46
CA GLY A 381 -27.33 -5.26 11.67
C GLY A 381 -27.79 -5.74 13.04
N ASN A 382 -29.01 -5.35 13.42
CA ASN A 382 -29.66 -5.78 14.68
C ASN A 382 -30.00 -7.29 14.70
N ASP A 383 -29.98 -7.91 13.53
CA ASP A 383 -30.08 -9.35 13.25
C ASP A 383 -28.73 -10.09 13.35
N GLY A 384 -27.63 -9.36 13.57
CA GLY A 384 -26.27 -9.89 13.56
C GLY A 384 -25.65 -10.05 12.16
N VAL A 385 -26.36 -9.70 11.08
CA VAL A 385 -25.83 -9.76 9.71
C VAL A 385 -24.73 -8.73 9.55
N GLN A 386 -23.58 -9.15 9.00
CA GLN A 386 -22.42 -8.28 8.80
C GLN A 386 -22.12 -8.11 7.32
N VAL A 387 -21.90 -6.87 6.91
CA VAL A 387 -21.36 -6.51 5.59
C VAL A 387 -20.09 -5.69 5.82
N SER A 388 -19.00 -6.05 5.13
CA SER A 388 -17.71 -5.37 5.31
C SER A 388 -17.00 -5.11 3.98
N GLN A 389 -16.33 -3.96 3.89
CA GLN A 389 -15.50 -3.55 2.76
C GLN A 389 -14.09 -3.23 3.27
N GLU A 390 -13.05 -3.58 2.50
CA GLU A 390 -11.66 -3.20 2.78
C GLU A 390 -11.11 -2.28 1.67
N ALA A 391 -10.22 -1.38 2.05
CA ALA A 391 -9.51 -0.46 1.17
C ALA A 391 -8.05 -0.28 1.64
N ALA A 392 -7.13 -0.10 0.69
CA ALA A 392 -5.71 0.13 0.95
C ALA A 392 -5.25 1.38 0.18
N PRO A 393 -5.56 2.60 0.67
CA PRO A 393 -5.26 3.84 -0.04
C PRO A 393 -3.75 4.06 -0.19
N VAL A 394 -3.32 4.58 -1.34
CA VAL A 394 -1.93 5.02 -1.52
C VAL A 394 -1.68 6.23 -0.63
N VAL A 395 -0.60 6.20 0.14
CA VAL A 395 -0.15 7.35 0.94
C VAL A 395 1.13 7.90 0.32
N ALA A 396 1.11 9.20 0.01
CA ALA A 396 2.19 9.93 -0.63
C ALA A 396 3.45 10.03 0.25
N SER A 397 4.55 10.51 -0.34
CA SER A 397 5.76 10.85 0.43
C SER A 397 5.52 11.98 1.44
N LEU A 398 6.45 12.18 2.38
CA LEU A 398 6.36 13.30 3.32
C LEU A 398 6.65 14.64 2.61
N ALA A 399 5.60 15.43 2.37
CA ALA A 399 5.70 16.80 1.88
C ALA A 399 5.85 17.80 3.03
N ARG A 400 6.69 18.83 2.84
CA ARG A 400 6.93 19.93 3.80
C ARG A 400 7.03 21.26 3.08
N ILE A 401 6.38 22.29 3.63
CA ILE A 401 6.58 23.68 3.23
C ILE A 401 7.12 24.49 4.40
N ARG A 402 8.12 25.32 4.10
CA ARG A 402 8.55 26.38 5.01
C ARG A 402 8.50 27.69 4.27
N LEU A 403 7.43 28.44 4.53
CA LEU A 403 7.14 29.72 3.92
C LEU A 403 7.78 30.84 4.76
N VAL A 404 8.50 31.72 4.09
CA VAL A 404 9.01 32.96 4.67
C VAL A 404 8.23 34.11 4.06
N LEU A 405 7.48 34.80 4.92
CA LEU A 405 6.75 36.01 4.60
C LEU A 405 7.74 37.18 4.58
N VAL A 406 7.87 37.85 3.44
CA VAL A 406 8.84 38.92 3.23
C VAL A 406 8.09 40.22 2.92
N PRO A 407 8.02 41.18 3.86
CA PRO A 407 7.47 42.50 3.56
C PRO A 407 8.50 43.28 2.74
N LEU A 408 8.16 43.64 1.50
CA LEU A 408 9.04 44.43 0.66
C LEU A 408 8.93 45.92 1.01
N SER A 409 10.07 46.60 1.06
CA SER A 409 10.20 48.04 1.26
C SER A 409 10.63 48.69 -0.05
N THR A 410 9.80 49.58 -0.56
CA THR A 410 9.89 50.17 -1.91
C THR A 410 9.71 51.68 -1.82
N ASP A 411 9.87 52.39 -2.94
CA ASP A 411 9.61 53.84 -3.00
C ASP A 411 8.12 54.19 -2.75
N ASP A 412 7.23 53.18 -2.88
CA ASP A 412 5.79 53.29 -2.59
C ASP A 412 5.41 53.04 -1.12
N GLY A 413 6.38 52.64 -0.28
CA GLY A 413 6.19 52.31 1.13
C GLY A 413 6.64 50.89 1.50
N VAL A 414 6.22 50.41 2.67
CA VAL A 414 6.52 49.06 3.17
C VAL A 414 5.24 48.23 3.18
N ALA A 415 5.33 46.99 2.69
CA ALA A 415 4.18 46.09 2.60
C ALA A 415 3.67 45.63 3.98
N GLN A 416 2.35 45.56 4.11
CA GLN A 416 1.65 45.07 5.30
C GLN A 416 1.41 43.56 5.20
N LEU A 417 1.94 42.80 6.15
CA LEU A 417 1.77 41.35 6.19
C LEU A 417 0.37 40.98 6.72
N PRO A 418 -0.28 39.94 6.16
CA PRO A 418 -1.47 39.34 6.74
C PRO A 418 -1.11 38.44 7.93
N ASP A 419 -2.13 37.97 8.65
CA ASP A 419 -1.96 36.95 9.68
C ASP A 419 -1.44 35.63 9.07
N ALA A 420 -0.37 35.09 9.65
CA ALA A 420 0.24 33.82 9.26
C ALA A 420 -0.70 32.62 9.45
N GLU A 421 -1.62 32.67 10.42
CA GLU A 421 -2.56 31.57 10.66
C GLU A 421 -3.71 31.53 9.63
N VAL A 422 -4.08 32.67 9.03
CA VAL A 422 -4.96 32.71 7.86
C VAL A 422 -4.29 32.02 6.67
N ILE A 423 -2.99 32.27 6.45
CA ILE A 423 -2.20 31.57 5.43
C ILE A 423 -2.10 30.07 5.76
N ARG A 424 -1.86 29.68 7.03
CA ARG A 424 -1.82 28.27 7.44
C ARG A 424 -3.14 27.57 7.14
N ALA A 425 -4.27 28.18 7.47
CA ALA A 425 -5.60 27.63 7.22
C ALA A 425 -5.87 27.46 5.72
N ALA A 426 -5.48 28.43 4.89
CA ALA A 426 -5.59 28.33 3.44
C ALA A 426 -4.71 27.22 2.85
N LEU A 427 -3.44 27.13 3.26
CA LEU A 427 -2.53 26.06 2.85
C LEU A 427 -3.04 24.68 3.26
N LEU A 428 -3.56 24.55 4.49
CA LEU A 428 -4.20 23.32 4.97
C LEU A 428 -5.45 22.94 4.17
N ARG A 429 -6.21 23.91 3.69
CA ARG A 429 -7.46 23.72 2.94
C ARG A 429 -7.23 23.22 1.52
N VAL A 430 -6.30 23.81 0.77
CA VAL A 430 -6.15 23.52 -0.66
C VAL A 430 -4.89 22.73 -1.04
N TYR A 431 -3.83 22.74 -0.23
CA TYR A 431 -2.58 22.02 -0.53
C TYR A 431 -2.49 20.63 0.15
N PRO A 432 -1.73 19.68 -0.43
CA PRO A 432 -1.39 18.39 0.16
C PRO A 432 -0.28 18.54 1.23
N TYR A 433 -0.55 19.33 2.28
CA TYR A 433 0.30 19.45 3.46
C TYR A 433 -0.46 19.06 4.73
N ALA A 434 0.25 18.41 5.66
CA ALA A 434 -0.19 18.19 7.04
C ALA A 434 0.24 19.38 7.93
N ALA A 435 -0.48 19.64 9.02
CA ALA A 435 -0.32 20.86 9.82
C ALA A 435 1.07 21.00 10.44
N GLU A 436 1.61 19.91 10.96
CA GLU A 436 2.96 19.79 11.53
C GLU A 436 4.09 19.88 10.49
N ASN A 437 3.74 19.86 9.20
CA ASN A 437 4.67 20.00 8.07
C ASN A 437 4.54 21.36 7.35
N ILE A 438 3.76 22.31 7.91
CA ILE A 438 3.68 23.71 7.49
C ILE A 438 4.43 24.58 8.51
N SER A 439 5.57 25.12 8.12
CA SER A 439 6.26 26.17 8.87
C SER A 439 6.03 27.51 8.16
N ILE A 440 5.62 28.53 8.91
CA ILE A 440 5.50 29.91 8.43
C ILE A 440 6.33 30.78 9.36
N THR A 441 7.14 31.67 8.78
CA THR A 441 8.04 32.58 9.49
C THR A 441 8.07 33.93 8.80
N THR A 442 8.42 34.99 9.50
CA THR A 442 8.45 36.36 8.97
C THR A 442 9.87 36.90 8.92
N ARG A 443 10.24 37.50 7.79
CA ARG A 443 11.48 38.27 7.62
C ARG A 443 11.27 39.71 8.09
N ALA A 444 12.32 40.35 8.61
CA ALA A 444 12.40 41.81 8.66
C ALA A 444 12.25 42.42 7.26
N ALA A 445 11.75 43.65 7.14
CA ALA A 445 11.46 44.27 5.85
C ALA A 445 12.69 44.32 4.92
N LEU A 446 12.47 44.01 3.65
CA LEU A 446 13.52 43.84 2.65
C LEU A 446 13.48 44.97 1.63
N SER A 447 14.53 45.79 1.61
CA SER A 447 14.64 46.91 0.68
C SER A 447 14.77 46.42 -0.76
N MET A 448 13.85 46.88 -1.61
CA MET A 448 13.79 46.68 -3.05
C MET A 448 13.49 48.05 -3.70
N PRO A 449 14.50 48.94 -3.82
CA PRO A 449 14.30 50.30 -4.31
C PRO A 449 13.64 50.38 -5.69
N GLY A 450 12.95 51.49 -5.94
CA GLY A 450 12.09 51.68 -7.10
C GLY A 450 10.60 51.59 -6.74
N SER A 451 9.74 52.08 -7.66
CA SER A 451 8.30 52.03 -7.50
C SER A 451 7.73 50.67 -7.93
N SER A 452 6.97 50.06 -7.03
CA SER A 452 6.12 48.89 -7.27
C SER A 452 4.98 49.14 -8.27
N THR A 453 4.71 50.38 -8.67
CA THR A 453 3.73 50.67 -9.73
C THR A 453 4.22 50.32 -11.15
N ALA A 454 5.51 49.95 -11.34
CA ALA A 454 6.09 49.65 -12.65
C ALA A 454 6.32 48.14 -12.88
N ASP A 455 5.87 47.59 -14.01
CA ASP A 455 5.93 46.15 -14.32
C ASP A 455 7.35 45.59 -14.47
N SER A 456 8.28 46.47 -14.87
CA SER A 456 9.71 46.20 -14.93
C SER A 456 10.32 46.01 -13.54
N TRP A 457 9.81 46.70 -12.52
CA TRP A 457 10.24 46.54 -11.12
C TRP A 457 9.81 45.17 -10.58
N TRP A 458 8.58 44.74 -10.83
CA TRP A 458 8.09 43.41 -10.41
C TRP A 458 8.98 42.29 -10.96
N SER A 459 9.21 42.35 -12.28
CA SER A 459 9.97 41.34 -13.02
C SER A 459 11.44 41.25 -12.57
N ASP A 460 12.06 42.36 -12.17
CA ASP A 460 13.42 42.32 -11.60
C ASP A 460 13.44 41.90 -10.13
N THR A 461 12.50 42.40 -9.32
CA THR A 461 12.39 42.15 -7.89
C THR A 461 12.18 40.67 -7.55
N LEU A 462 11.38 39.93 -8.32
CA LEU A 462 11.26 38.47 -8.18
C LEU A 462 12.62 37.74 -8.35
N GLY A 463 13.50 38.27 -9.20
CA GLY A 463 14.86 37.76 -9.40
C GLY A 463 15.82 38.11 -8.26
N LYS A 464 15.71 39.30 -7.69
CA LYS A 464 16.44 39.71 -6.48
C LYS A 464 16.04 38.87 -5.28
N LEU A 465 14.73 38.67 -5.07
CA LEU A 465 14.16 37.87 -3.99
C LEU A 465 14.64 36.41 -4.02
N GLU A 466 14.66 35.79 -5.21
CA GLU A 466 15.15 34.42 -5.40
C GLU A 466 16.67 34.28 -5.16
N ASN A 467 17.46 35.29 -5.51
CA ASN A 467 18.88 35.31 -5.19
C ASN A 467 19.12 35.47 -3.68
N GLN A 468 18.36 36.34 -3.00
CA GLN A 468 18.42 36.50 -1.55
C GLN A 468 17.98 35.21 -0.84
N ARG A 469 16.87 34.59 -1.26
CA ARG A 469 16.41 33.27 -0.79
C ARG A 469 17.51 32.22 -0.89
N ALA A 470 18.15 32.07 -2.06
CA ALA A 470 19.12 30.99 -2.27
C ALA A 470 20.48 31.21 -1.55
N LEU A 471 20.77 32.45 -1.12
CA LEU A 471 21.87 32.77 -0.20
C LEU A 471 21.54 32.41 1.24
N GLU A 472 20.32 32.73 1.70
CA GLU A 472 19.86 32.54 3.08
C GLU A 472 19.43 31.11 3.36
N ASP A 473 18.43 30.63 2.63
CA ASP A 473 17.79 29.34 2.84
C ASP A 473 17.16 28.76 1.56
N ARG A 474 17.85 27.75 1.02
CA ARG A 474 17.51 27.10 -0.25
C ARG A 474 16.32 26.15 -0.15
N GLY A 475 15.97 25.70 1.05
CA GLY A 475 14.80 24.83 1.27
C GLY A 475 13.50 25.60 1.40
N ALA A 476 13.58 26.92 1.66
CA ALA A 476 12.44 27.78 1.88
C ALA A 476 11.66 28.12 0.60
N TYR A 477 10.38 28.46 0.81
CA TYR A 477 9.56 29.24 -0.13
C TYR A 477 9.54 30.68 0.38
N TYR A 478 9.84 31.68 -0.47
CA TYR A 478 9.84 33.10 -0.09
C TYR A 478 8.71 33.83 -0.82
N TYR A 479 7.77 34.41 -0.06
CA TYR A 479 6.68 35.21 -0.64
C TYR A 479 6.90 36.69 -0.29
N GLY A 480 7.21 37.49 -1.31
CA GLY A 480 7.40 38.93 -1.19
C GLY A 480 6.08 39.69 -1.34
N PHE A 481 5.57 40.25 -0.24
CA PHE A 481 4.39 41.09 -0.26
C PHE A 481 4.73 42.47 -0.83
N VAL A 482 3.95 42.95 -1.80
CA VAL A 482 4.20 44.17 -2.58
C VAL A 482 3.20 45.28 -2.15
N PRO A 483 3.66 46.51 -1.85
CA PRO A 483 2.80 47.51 -1.23
C PRO A 483 1.82 48.22 -2.17
N LYS A 484 1.97 48.10 -3.49
CA LYS A 484 1.00 48.57 -4.51
C LYS A 484 1.02 47.63 -5.71
N MET A 485 -0.14 47.49 -6.37
CA MET A 485 -0.29 46.81 -7.65
C MET A 485 0.39 47.62 -8.79
N SER A 486 0.79 46.96 -9.87
CA SER A 486 1.38 47.68 -11.02
C SER A 486 0.34 48.50 -11.80
N SER A 487 0.82 49.41 -12.67
CA SER A 487 -0.03 50.24 -13.53
C SER A 487 -0.85 49.43 -14.55
N THR A 488 -0.37 48.27 -15.02
CA THR A 488 -1.16 47.32 -15.83
C THR A 488 -1.89 46.25 -15.00
N ARG A 489 -1.97 46.42 -13.68
CA ARG A 489 -2.60 45.52 -12.70
C ARG A 489 -1.96 44.13 -12.56
N ALA A 490 -0.64 44.04 -12.62
CA ALA A 490 0.07 42.83 -12.15
C ALA A 490 -0.20 42.64 -10.65
N ALA A 491 -0.81 41.51 -10.29
CA ALA A 491 -1.16 41.15 -8.92
C ALA A 491 -0.08 40.27 -8.25
N GLY A 492 0.57 39.41 -9.03
CA GLY A 492 1.61 38.48 -8.59
C GLY A 492 2.62 38.19 -9.70
N LEU A 493 3.75 37.57 -9.33
CA LEU A 493 4.69 36.88 -10.24
C LEU A 493 5.40 35.74 -9.48
N ALA A 494 5.54 34.58 -10.12
CA ALA A 494 6.24 33.41 -9.55
C ALA A 494 7.05 32.63 -10.59
N TYR A 495 7.81 31.65 -10.11
CA TYR A 495 8.54 30.69 -10.96
C TYR A 495 7.77 29.41 -11.16
N ILE A 496 7.69 28.94 -12.42
CA ILE A 496 7.17 27.62 -12.78
C ILE A 496 8.33 26.62 -12.79
N ASN A 497 8.51 25.91 -11.68
CA ASN A 497 9.52 24.84 -11.57
C ASN A 497 9.22 23.65 -12.50
N GLN A 498 10.24 22.91 -12.92
CA GLN A 498 10.06 21.63 -13.62
C GLN A 498 10.01 20.46 -12.62
N ARG A 499 9.01 19.58 -12.73
CA ARG A 499 8.84 18.37 -11.87
C ARG A 499 10.00 17.36 -11.93
N SER A 500 10.92 17.54 -12.87
CA SER A 500 12.11 16.71 -13.14
C SER A 500 13.43 17.32 -12.66
N SER A 501 13.51 18.65 -12.52
CA SER A 501 14.76 19.34 -12.18
C SER A 501 15.00 19.36 -10.66
N GLY A 502 16.25 19.59 -10.21
CA GLY A 502 16.63 19.66 -8.79
C GLY A 502 17.17 21.02 -8.35
N ASN A 503 16.94 22.08 -9.14
CA ASN A 503 17.39 23.45 -8.88
C ASN A 503 16.18 24.39 -8.76
N ASP A 504 15.27 24.08 -7.82
CA ASP A 504 13.99 24.78 -7.68
C ASP A 504 14.17 26.26 -7.29
N PHE A 505 13.44 27.12 -8.01
CA PHE A 505 13.26 28.53 -7.72
C PHE A 505 11.91 28.65 -6.99
N THR A 506 11.95 28.89 -5.68
CA THR A 506 10.75 28.91 -4.81
C THR A 506 10.54 30.28 -4.19
N SER A 507 10.67 31.31 -5.03
CA SER A 507 10.19 32.65 -4.74
C SER A 507 8.93 32.98 -5.52
N ALA A 508 8.11 33.83 -4.91
CA ALA A 508 6.94 34.49 -5.48
C ALA A 508 6.87 35.92 -4.94
N ILE A 509 6.21 36.81 -5.65
CA ILE A 509 5.80 38.13 -5.15
C ILE A 509 4.32 38.36 -5.45
N GLY A 510 3.64 39.15 -4.61
CA GLY A 510 2.24 39.50 -4.85
C GLY A 510 1.65 40.47 -3.84
N LEU A 511 0.37 40.80 -4.00
CA LEU A 511 -0.36 41.81 -3.22
C LEU A 511 -0.24 41.64 -1.69
N ASP A 512 -0.20 42.77 -0.97
CA ASP A 512 -0.18 42.82 0.50
C ASP A 512 -1.58 42.82 1.15
N ALA A 513 -1.63 42.73 2.48
CA ALA A 513 -2.87 42.55 3.24
C ALA A 513 -3.93 43.64 3.05
N ARG A 514 -3.59 44.79 2.46
CA ARG A 514 -4.53 45.89 2.15
C ARG A 514 -5.41 45.58 0.94
N PHE A 515 -5.02 44.63 0.09
CA PHE A 515 -5.85 44.12 -1.00
C PHE A 515 -6.85 43.09 -0.47
N ASN A 516 -7.77 43.58 0.37
CA ASN A 516 -8.71 42.78 1.16
C ASN A 516 -10.12 42.65 0.56
N SER A 517 -10.37 43.25 -0.62
CA SER A 517 -11.54 42.99 -1.46
C SER A 517 -11.73 41.49 -1.67
N ILE A 518 -12.97 41.00 -1.61
CA ILE A 518 -13.26 39.58 -1.80
C ILE A 518 -13.21 39.24 -3.29
N ALA A 519 -12.16 38.53 -3.70
CA ALA A 519 -11.96 38.07 -5.07
C ALA A 519 -12.78 36.82 -5.38
N SER A 520 -12.97 35.93 -4.40
CA SER A 520 -13.70 34.66 -4.56
C SER A 520 -14.40 34.21 -3.28
N VAL A 521 -15.35 33.29 -3.39
CA VAL A 521 -16.05 32.66 -2.26
C VAL A 521 -16.15 31.16 -2.53
N ASP A 522 -15.65 30.33 -1.62
CA ASP A 522 -15.60 28.88 -1.83
C ASP A 522 -16.96 28.19 -1.56
N PRO A 523 -17.14 26.90 -1.93
CA PRO A 523 -18.42 26.17 -1.77
C PRO A 523 -18.93 25.98 -0.33
N PHE A 524 -18.21 26.51 0.66
CA PHE A 524 -18.55 26.48 2.08
C PHE A 524 -18.81 27.90 2.63
N GLY A 525 -18.74 28.93 1.78
CA GLY A 525 -19.00 30.32 2.13
C GLY A 525 -17.81 31.07 2.71
N ASN A 526 -16.59 30.48 2.75
CA ASN A 526 -15.41 31.25 3.16
C ASN A 526 -15.10 32.29 2.08
N GLN A 527 -14.88 33.53 2.50
CA GLN A 527 -14.53 34.64 1.62
C GLN A 527 -13.00 34.70 1.44
N TRP A 528 -12.54 34.76 0.20
CA TRP A 528 -11.12 34.77 -0.17
C TRP A 528 -10.73 36.15 -0.72
N PRO A 529 -9.92 36.94 0.01
CA PRO A 529 -9.48 38.25 -0.45
C PRO A 529 -8.45 38.16 -1.59
N GLU A 530 -8.33 39.23 -2.39
CA GLU A 530 -7.39 39.34 -3.52
C GLU A 530 -5.96 38.90 -3.16
N TRP A 531 -5.42 39.35 -2.02
CA TRP A 531 -4.07 38.97 -1.59
C TRP A 531 -3.91 37.46 -1.35
N LEU A 532 -4.97 36.78 -0.88
CA LEU A 532 -4.92 35.36 -0.52
C LEU A 532 -5.14 34.47 -1.75
N THR A 533 -6.02 34.86 -2.67
CA THR A 533 -6.16 34.16 -3.96
C THR A 533 -4.85 34.26 -4.76
N THR A 534 -4.24 35.45 -4.80
CA THR A 534 -2.90 35.66 -5.38
C THR A 534 -1.86 34.76 -4.71
N LEU A 535 -1.74 34.80 -3.38
CA LEU A 535 -0.74 34.00 -2.66
C LEU A 535 -0.84 32.50 -2.95
N VAL A 536 -2.06 31.98 -3.06
CA VAL A 536 -2.31 30.57 -3.36
C VAL A 536 -2.07 30.23 -4.83
N HIS A 537 -2.30 31.16 -5.77
CA HIS A 537 -1.97 31.06 -7.20
C HIS A 537 -0.46 31.05 -7.46
N GLU A 538 0.27 32.04 -6.94
CA GLU A 538 1.73 32.17 -7.11
C GLU A 538 2.50 30.98 -6.51
N LEU A 539 2.05 30.50 -5.35
CA LEU A 539 2.60 29.26 -4.79
C LEU A 539 2.28 28.07 -5.70
N GLY A 540 1.17 28.07 -6.45
CA GLY A 540 0.83 27.00 -7.40
C GLY A 540 1.87 26.87 -8.51
N HIS A 541 2.34 27.99 -9.06
CA HIS A 541 3.47 28.01 -9.99
C HIS A 541 4.76 27.47 -9.36
N ASN A 542 5.08 27.86 -8.12
CA ASN A 542 6.21 27.28 -7.37
C ASN A 542 6.07 25.76 -7.17
N HIS A 543 4.85 25.19 -7.25
CA HIS A 543 4.56 23.75 -7.25
C HIS A 543 4.42 23.13 -8.66
N SER A 544 4.98 23.76 -9.71
CA SER A 544 4.98 23.27 -11.10
C SER A 544 3.60 23.23 -11.79
N LEU A 545 2.68 24.10 -11.37
CA LEU A 545 1.46 24.36 -12.12
C LEU A 545 1.69 25.41 -13.21
N GLN A 546 0.99 25.23 -14.33
CA GLN A 546 0.77 26.24 -15.37
C GLN A 546 -0.62 26.85 -15.15
N HIS A 547 -0.93 27.93 -15.87
CA HIS A 547 -2.27 28.50 -15.85
C HIS A 547 -3.33 27.51 -16.36
N VAL A 548 -4.58 27.76 -15.95
CA VAL A 548 -5.77 27.05 -16.40
C VAL A 548 -6.64 28.01 -17.21
N ALA A 549 -7.23 27.52 -18.31
CA ALA A 549 -7.85 28.35 -19.34
C ALA A 549 -9.21 28.97 -18.93
N CYS A 550 -9.18 30.04 -18.13
CA CYS A 550 -10.27 30.99 -17.93
C CYS A 550 -9.69 32.40 -17.71
N GLY A 551 -10.31 33.42 -18.32
CA GLY A 551 -9.87 34.82 -18.22
C GLY A 551 -8.70 35.22 -19.14
N GLY A 552 -8.33 34.37 -20.11
CA GLY A 552 -7.29 34.65 -21.11
C GLY A 552 -5.81 34.58 -20.67
N PRO A 553 -5.39 33.75 -19.69
CA PRO A 553 -3.99 33.66 -19.30
C PRO A 553 -3.09 33.11 -20.41
N SER A 554 -1.86 33.62 -20.49
CA SER A 554 -0.83 33.08 -21.39
C SER A 554 -0.29 31.74 -20.88
N GLY A 555 0.17 30.85 -21.77
CA GLY A 555 0.82 29.60 -21.36
C GLY A 555 -0.08 28.62 -20.58
N ALA A 556 -1.40 28.66 -20.80
CA ALA A 556 -2.35 27.75 -20.16
C ALA A 556 -2.10 26.27 -20.53
N ALA A 557 -2.35 25.37 -19.59
CA ALA A 557 -2.13 23.93 -19.74
C ALA A 557 -3.08 23.30 -20.79
N ALA A 558 -2.51 22.80 -21.88
CA ALA A 558 -3.26 22.20 -22.99
C ALA A 558 -3.86 20.82 -22.66
N ASP A 559 -3.44 20.18 -21.57
CA ASP A 559 -3.97 18.90 -21.06
C ASP A 559 -5.01 19.09 -19.93
N TYR A 560 -5.47 20.31 -19.67
CA TYR A 560 -6.53 20.58 -18.68
C TYR A 560 -7.89 20.04 -19.16
N PRO A 561 -8.56 19.14 -18.40
CA PRO A 561 -9.68 18.36 -18.93
C PRO A 561 -11.06 19.04 -18.82
N TYR A 562 -11.18 20.17 -18.12
CA TYR A 562 -12.47 20.83 -17.87
C TYR A 562 -12.59 22.15 -18.64
N ALA A 563 -13.77 22.41 -19.19
CA ALA A 563 -14.03 23.63 -19.97
C ALA A 563 -13.87 24.88 -19.09
N ASN A 564 -13.45 26.00 -19.69
CA ASN A 564 -13.50 27.34 -19.09
C ASN A 564 -12.88 27.42 -17.68
N GLY A 565 -11.86 26.61 -17.38
CA GLY A 565 -11.22 26.54 -16.06
C GLY A 565 -12.12 26.11 -14.89
N ASP A 566 -13.25 25.47 -15.18
CA ASP A 566 -14.12 24.87 -14.16
C ASP A 566 -13.41 23.73 -13.41
N LEU A 567 -13.84 23.47 -12.17
CA LEU A 567 -13.41 22.30 -11.41
C LEU A 567 -14.06 21.00 -11.90
N GLY A 568 -13.35 19.88 -11.67
CA GLY A 568 -13.89 18.55 -11.89
C GLY A 568 -15.06 18.19 -10.96
N PRO A 569 -15.77 17.07 -11.22
CA PRO A 569 -16.97 16.67 -10.48
C PRO A 569 -16.69 16.16 -9.05
N GLN A 570 -15.43 16.05 -8.65
CA GLN A 570 -15.03 15.48 -7.36
C GLN A 570 -15.53 16.36 -6.20
N PRO A 571 -16.19 15.78 -5.16
CA PRO A 571 -16.64 16.57 -4.01
C PRO A 571 -15.46 17.20 -3.27
N LEU A 572 -15.56 18.50 -2.96
CA LEU A 572 -14.54 19.21 -2.19
C LEU A 572 -14.75 18.96 -0.70
N TYR A 573 -13.66 18.97 0.07
CA TYR A 573 -13.67 18.71 1.51
C TYR A 573 -13.01 19.84 2.30
N ASN A 574 -13.82 20.63 3.00
CA ASN A 574 -13.36 21.60 3.99
C ASN A 574 -13.22 20.89 5.34
N SER A 575 -11.98 20.59 5.74
CA SER A 575 -11.71 19.96 7.04
C SER A 575 -11.94 20.92 8.20
N SER A 576 -12.17 20.38 9.39
CA SER A 576 -12.20 21.14 10.65
C SER A 576 -10.79 21.49 11.16
N TYR A 577 -9.76 20.78 10.69
CA TYR A 577 -8.37 20.78 11.18
C TYR A 577 -8.19 20.41 12.68
N ALA A 578 -9.29 20.23 13.43
CA ALA A 578 -9.32 19.94 14.86
C ALA A 578 -9.65 18.45 15.18
N GLY A 579 -9.54 17.55 14.21
CA GLY A 579 -9.83 16.11 14.37
C GLY A 579 -11.31 15.71 14.27
N SER A 580 -12.22 16.68 14.16
CA SER A 580 -13.65 16.44 13.90
C SER A 580 -13.93 16.25 12.40
N ILE A 581 -15.05 15.59 12.06
CA ILE A 581 -15.54 15.52 10.68
C ILE A 581 -15.74 16.93 10.09
N GLY A 582 -15.45 17.09 8.81
CA GLY A 582 -15.54 18.38 8.11
C GLY A 582 -16.84 18.50 7.31
N GLN A 583 -16.83 19.33 6.28
CA GLN A 583 -17.93 19.48 5.33
C GLN A 583 -17.52 18.95 3.95
N LEU A 584 -18.47 18.32 3.24
CA LEU A 584 -18.36 18.08 1.80
C LEU A 584 -19.30 19.04 1.05
N SER A 585 -18.93 19.39 -0.17
CA SER A 585 -19.78 20.17 -1.08
C SER A 585 -19.47 19.81 -2.54
N LYS A 586 -20.34 20.26 -3.45
CA LYS A 586 -20.04 20.31 -4.90
C LYS A 586 -19.00 21.39 -5.16
N ALA A 587 -18.31 21.33 -6.29
CA ALA A 587 -17.46 22.42 -6.77
C ALA A 587 -18.28 23.59 -7.38
N VAL A 588 -19.25 24.13 -6.62
CA VAL A 588 -20.09 25.27 -7.01
C VAL A 588 -20.34 26.18 -5.80
N TYR A 589 -20.56 27.48 -6.03
CA TYR A 589 -21.12 28.39 -5.04
C TYR A 589 -22.44 28.98 -5.57
N GLY A 590 -23.54 28.71 -4.87
CA GLY A 590 -24.88 28.91 -5.42
C GLY A 590 -25.09 28.07 -6.68
N SER A 591 -25.32 28.74 -7.81
CA SER A 591 -25.39 28.14 -9.16
C SER A 591 -24.09 28.27 -9.97
N THR A 592 -23.06 28.93 -9.44
CA THR A 592 -21.83 29.25 -10.19
C THR A 592 -20.79 28.13 -10.05
N PRO A 593 -20.28 27.55 -11.16
CA PRO A 593 -19.14 26.64 -11.12
C PRO A 593 -17.90 27.25 -10.46
N MET A 594 -17.23 26.47 -9.62
CA MET A 594 -15.96 26.88 -9.01
C MET A 594 -14.84 26.83 -10.06
N LYS A 595 -13.99 27.85 -10.04
CA LYS A 595 -12.83 27.95 -10.94
C LYS A 595 -11.56 27.43 -10.26
N ASP A 596 -10.66 26.84 -11.05
CA ASP A 596 -9.33 26.49 -10.54
C ASP A 596 -8.58 27.77 -10.15
N VAL A 597 -7.93 27.74 -8.99
CA VAL A 597 -7.00 28.76 -8.51
C VAL A 597 -6.12 29.29 -9.63
N MET A 598 -5.56 28.41 -10.48
CA MET A 598 -4.60 28.74 -11.52
C MET A 598 -5.21 29.46 -12.74
N SER A 599 -6.46 29.94 -12.66
CA SER A 599 -7.13 30.69 -13.71
C SER A 599 -7.42 32.13 -13.31
N TYR A 600 -7.51 33.03 -14.28
CA TYR A 600 -7.80 34.46 -14.05
C TYR A 600 -9.30 34.75 -13.79
N CYS A 601 -10.10 33.71 -13.53
CA CYS A 601 -11.53 33.81 -13.18
C CYS A 601 -11.78 33.67 -11.67
N SER A 602 -10.81 34.06 -10.83
CA SER A 602 -10.89 34.07 -9.37
C SER A 602 -11.26 32.72 -8.72
N GLY A 603 -10.42 31.71 -8.92
CA GLY A 603 -10.56 30.42 -8.23
C GLY A 603 -10.16 30.46 -6.75
N ALA A 604 -10.89 29.74 -5.90
CA ALA A 604 -10.60 29.57 -4.47
C ALA A 604 -10.12 28.15 -4.10
N TRP A 605 -10.13 27.22 -5.06
CA TRP A 605 -9.79 25.80 -4.84
C TRP A 605 -9.09 25.20 -6.07
N PHE A 606 -8.23 24.21 -5.88
CA PHE A 606 -7.63 23.46 -6.99
C PHE A 606 -8.58 22.38 -7.52
N SER A 607 -8.58 22.17 -8.84
CA SER A 607 -9.07 20.92 -9.43
C SER A 607 -8.25 19.71 -8.96
N ASP A 608 -8.81 18.51 -9.12
CA ASP A 608 -8.10 17.24 -9.05
C ASP A 608 -6.93 17.17 -10.04
N TYR A 609 -7.10 17.68 -11.27
CA TYR A 609 -6.01 17.87 -12.24
C TYR A 609 -4.81 18.61 -11.64
N SER A 610 -5.06 19.75 -10.96
CA SER A 610 -4.02 20.60 -10.38
C SER A 610 -3.45 20.00 -9.09
N TYR A 611 -4.33 19.55 -8.19
CA TYR A 611 -3.96 18.96 -6.90
C TYR A 611 -3.05 17.72 -7.06
N VAL A 612 -3.36 16.83 -8.02
CA VAL A 612 -2.50 15.67 -8.32
C VAL A 612 -1.13 16.11 -8.87
N ARG A 613 -1.04 17.20 -9.64
CA ARG A 613 0.25 17.74 -10.14
C ARG A 613 1.09 18.36 -9.03
N VAL A 614 0.47 19.04 -8.07
CA VAL A 614 1.13 19.51 -6.84
C VAL A 614 1.67 18.32 -6.01
N GLN A 615 0.88 17.24 -5.85
CA GLN A 615 1.34 16.02 -5.18
C GLN A 615 2.53 15.37 -5.91
N GLN A 616 2.47 15.24 -7.24
CA GLN A 616 3.58 14.70 -8.05
C GLN A 616 4.86 15.52 -7.89
N PHE A 617 4.77 16.85 -7.92
CA PHE A 617 5.92 17.73 -7.71
C PHE A 617 6.54 17.52 -6.31
N LEU A 618 5.72 17.44 -5.26
CA LEU A 618 6.20 17.26 -3.89
C LEU A 618 6.77 15.86 -3.62
N GLU A 619 6.22 14.82 -4.25
CA GLU A 619 6.81 13.47 -4.26
C GLU A 619 8.19 13.44 -4.94
N LYS A 620 8.43 14.27 -5.96
CA LYS A 620 9.76 14.39 -6.59
C LYS A 620 10.73 15.19 -5.72
N ARG A 621 10.34 16.39 -5.26
CA ARG A 621 11.17 17.28 -4.43
C ARG A 621 11.65 16.60 -3.14
N SER A 622 10.81 15.79 -2.48
CA SER A 622 11.19 15.06 -1.26
C SER A 622 12.32 14.04 -1.49
N THR A 623 12.28 13.30 -2.60
CA THR A 623 13.33 12.32 -2.97
C THR A 623 14.65 12.99 -3.33
N GLN A 624 14.63 14.10 -4.07
CA GLN A 624 15.82 14.85 -4.48
C GLN A 624 16.57 15.48 -3.29
N VAL A 625 15.84 16.05 -2.31
CA VAL A 625 16.45 16.59 -1.09
C VAL A 625 17.19 15.51 -0.31
N THR A 626 16.62 14.31 -0.22
CA THR A 626 17.23 13.17 0.48
C THR A 626 18.54 12.73 -0.21
N GLY A 627 18.55 12.61 -1.54
CA GLY A 627 19.77 12.25 -2.29
C GLY A 627 20.86 13.33 -2.26
N SER A 628 20.46 14.61 -2.36
CA SER A 628 21.40 15.75 -2.41
C SER A 628 22.23 15.88 -1.12
N ASN A 629 21.63 15.58 0.04
CA ASN A 629 22.30 15.64 1.33
C ASN A 629 23.47 14.63 1.47
N VAL A 630 23.41 13.50 0.75
CA VAL A 630 24.47 12.47 0.77
C VAL A 630 25.69 12.93 -0.04
N VAL A 631 25.47 13.54 -1.21
CA VAL A 631 26.55 13.97 -2.12
C VAL A 631 27.27 15.23 -1.60
N ALA A 632 26.54 16.15 -0.95
CA ALA A 632 27.10 17.40 -0.45
C ALA A 632 28.23 17.23 0.58
N ALA A 633 28.33 16.07 1.24
CA ALA A 633 29.35 15.76 2.24
C ALA A 633 30.76 15.48 1.68
N SER A 634 30.93 15.43 0.35
CA SER A 634 32.14 14.93 -0.32
C SER A 634 32.87 15.95 -1.22
N MET A 635 32.43 17.21 -1.26
CA MET A 635 33.03 18.23 -2.15
C MET A 635 34.10 19.07 -1.43
N SER A 636 35.28 19.20 -2.04
CA SER A 636 36.35 20.11 -1.60
C SER A 636 35.89 21.57 -1.65
N VAL A 637 36.27 22.37 -0.63
CA VAL A 637 36.03 23.82 -0.63
C VAL A 637 36.88 24.48 -1.73
N ALA A 638 36.25 25.22 -2.63
CA ALA A 638 36.96 26.03 -3.62
C ALA A 638 37.76 27.14 -2.93
N GLU A 639 39.05 27.23 -3.25
CA GLU A 639 40.03 28.09 -2.57
C GLU A 639 39.62 29.58 -2.56
N ASN A 640 39.17 30.09 -3.71
CA ASN A 640 38.65 31.45 -3.88
C ASN A 640 37.14 31.59 -3.60
N GLY A 641 36.53 30.59 -2.95
CA GLY A 641 35.09 30.50 -2.76
C GLY A 641 34.31 30.23 -4.06
N TYR A 642 33.04 30.62 -4.07
CA TYR A 642 32.12 30.35 -5.17
C TYR A 642 31.56 31.63 -5.78
N LEU A 643 31.68 31.75 -7.11
CA LEU A 643 31.08 32.81 -7.91
C LEU A 643 29.71 32.38 -8.42
N THR A 644 28.73 33.27 -8.36
CA THR A 644 27.38 33.02 -8.88
C THR A 644 27.01 34.08 -9.90
N ILE A 645 26.74 33.65 -11.14
CA ILE A 645 26.22 34.48 -12.21
C ILE A 645 24.73 34.16 -12.36
N SER A 646 23.90 35.19 -12.48
CA SER A 646 22.44 35.06 -12.64
C SER A 646 21.90 36.12 -13.59
N GLY A 647 20.70 35.91 -14.13
CA GLY A 647 20.12 36.84 -15.08
C GLY A 647 18.76 36.41 -15.62
N ARG A 648 18.30 37.12 -16.65
CA ARG A 648 17.10 36.84 -17.44
C ARG A 648 17.46 36.44 -18.86
N ILE A 649 16.65 35.57 -19.45
CA ILE A 649 16.62 35.23 -20.86
C ILE A 649 15.25 35.65 -21.41
N THR A 650 15.26 36.38 -22.52
CA THR A 650 14.09 36.85 -23.27
C THR A 650 14.37 36.71 -24.78
N PRO A 651 13.37 36.81 -25.67
CA PRO A 651 13.62 36.79 -27.13
C PRO A 651 14.56 37.90 -27.62
N SER A 652 14.69 38.99 -26.85
CA SER A 652 15.62 40.09 -27.08
C SER A 652 17.06 39.83 -26.62
N GLY A 653 17.35 38.70 -25.98
CA GLY A 653 18.69 38.29 -25.54
C GLY A 653 18.76 37.92 -24.05
N VAL A 654 19.94 38.15 -23.46
CA VAL A 654 20.24 37.83 -22.06
C VAL A 654 20.60 39.10 -21.30
N GLY A 655 20.00 39.32 -20.13
CA GLY A 655 20.38 40.39 -19.20
C GLY A 655 21.01 39.80 -17.94
N LEU A 656 22.27 40.13 -17.66
CA LEU A 656 22.96 39.70 -16.44
C LEU A 656 22.63 40.62 -15.26
N ARG A 657 22.47 40.03 -14.08
CA ARG A 657 22.54 40.75 -12.80
C ARG A 657 24.01 40.82 -12.33
N PRO A 658 24.38 41.71 -11.38
CA PRO A 658 25.70 41.68 -10.77
C PRO A 658 26.06 40.28 -10.26
N ALA A 659 27.31 39.86 -10.48
CA ALA A 659 27.77 38.57 -9.99
C ALA A 659 27.89 38.59 -8.44
N VAL A 660 27.71 37.45 -7.79
CA VAL A 660 27.77 37.35 -6.33
C VAL A 660 28.80 36.30 -5.91
N ALA A 661 29.82 36.73 -5.17
CA ALA A 661 30.75 35.84 -4.50
C ALA A 661 30.13 35.31 -3.20
N SER A 662 30.47 34.08 -2.82
CA SER A 662 29.91 33.43 -1.62
C SER A 662 30.83 32.34 -1.08
N SER A 663 30.75 32.05 0.22
CA SER A 663 31.51 30.96 0.85
C SER A 663 31.02 29.56 0.48
N VAL A 664 29.80 29.41 -0.06
CA VAL A 664 29.16 28.10 -0.30
C VAL A 664 28.36 28.12 -1.59
N ARG A 665 28.76 27.29 -2.57
CA ARG A 665 28.11 27.05 -3.88
C ARG A 665 26.59 27.08 -3.79
N ILE A 666 25.93 27.81 -4.67
CA ILE A 666 24.46 27.99 -4.69
C ILE A 666 23.82 27.03 -5.72
N GLY A 667 22.93 26.15 -5.24
CA GLY A 667 22.30 25.11 -6.08
C GLY A 667 23.20 23.90 -6.33
N ALA A 668 22.64 22.88 -6.99
CA ALA A 668 23.33 21.66 -7.39
C ALA A 668 24.19 21.85 -8.65
N ALA A 669 25.13 20.93 -8.89
CA ALA A 669 25.95 20.93 -10.10
C ALA A 669 25.22 20.26 -11.26
N ALA A 670 24.70 21.07 -12.18
CA ALA A 670 24.27 20.60 -13.49
C ALA A 670 25.47 19.98 -14.24
N SER A 671 25.26 18.82 -14.84
CA SER A 671 26.30 18.02 -15.48
C SER A 671 25.68 16.97 -16.41
N GLY A 672 26.42 16.58 -17.46
CA GLY A 672 25.91 15.70 -18.51
C GLY A 672 25.17 16.45 -19.62
N SER A 673 24.65 15.67 -20.58
CA SER A 673 23.93 16.16 -21.76
C SER A 673 22.41 16.18 -21.54
N GLY A 674 21.75 17.27 -21.94
CA GLY A 674 20.29 17.40 -21.88
C GLY A 674 19.80 18.77 -21.40
N HIS A 675 20.67 19.56 -20.77
CA HIS A 675 20.39 20.93 -20.35
C HIS A 675 20.16 21.87 -21.55
N ALA A 676 19.21 22.79 -21.44
CA ALA A 676 18.81 23.68 -22.53
C ALA A 676 19.87 24.75 -22.87
N TYR A 677 20.68 25.16 -21.88
CA TYR A 677 21.65 26.24 -22.02
C TYR A 677 23.05 25.85 -21.50
N THR A 678 24.05 26.64 -21.85
CA THR A 678 25.41 26.55 -21.30
C THR A 678 25.97 27.94 -21.06
N LEU A 679 26.45 28.20 -19.85
CA LEU A 679 27.19 29.40 -19.50
C LEU A 679 28.67 29.14 -19.79
N ARG A 680 29.18 29.74 -20.86
CA ARG A 680 30.59 29.69 -21.23
C ARG A 680 31.32 30.86 -20.60
N VAL A 681 32.31 30.59 -19.77
CA VAL A 681 33.14 31.58 -19.07
C VAL A 681 34.56 31.53 -19.63
N LEU A 682 35.09 32.66 -20.08
CA LEU A 682 36.48 32.81 -20.51
C LEU A 682 37.26 33.57 -19.43
N THR A 683 38.22 32.90 -18.79
CA THR A 683 39.08 33.51 -17.78
C THR A 683 40.11 34.44 -18.42
N ALA A 684 40.65 35.39 -17.65
CA ALA A 684 41.74 36.26 -18.09
C ALA A 684 43.04 35.50 -18.45
N LEU A 685 43.15 34.22 -18.06
CA LEU A 685 44.22 33.29 -18.44
C LEU A 685 43.92 32.51 -19.74
N GLY A 686 42.82 32.82 -20.43
CA GLY A 686 42.40 32.17 -21.67
C GLY A 686 41.73 30.80 -21.50
N GLN A 687 41.54 30.32 -20.27
CA GLN A 687 40.83 29.06 -20.02
C GLN A 687 39.33 29.25 -20.25
N THR A 688 38.71 28.30 -20.94
CA THR A 688 37.26 28.25 -21.16
C THR A 688 36.62 27.25 -20.20
N ILE A 689 35.58 27.66 -19.49
CA ILE A 689 34.81 26.82 -18.57
C ILE A 689 33.35 26.82 -19.07
N ASP A 690 32.87 25.65 -19.51
CA ASP A 690 31.48 25.46 -19.94
C ASP A 690 30.65 24.85 -18.80
N LEU A 691 29.60 25.57 -18.40
CA LEU A 691 28.73 25.21 -17.28
C LEU A 691 27.30 25.04 -17.81
N PRO A 692 26.80 23.81 -18.01
CA PRO A 692 25.44 23.60 -18.49
C PRO A 692 24.42 24.06 -17.45
N PHE A 693 23.25 24.54 -17.88
CA PHE A 693 22.17 24.93 -16.97
C PHE A 693 20.80 24.94 -17.67
N ASP A 694 19.74 24.90 -16.85
CA ASP A 694 18.37 25.15 -17.29
C ASP A 694 17.87 26.47 -16.69
N ALA A 695 17.04 27.18 -17.45
CA ALA A 695 16.38 28.40 -17.00
C ALA A 695 14.94 28.08 -16.56
N VAL A 696 14.46 28.78 -15.53
CA VAL A 696 13.12 28.59 -14.96
C VAL A 696 12.20 29.71 -15.45
N SER A 697 11.05 29.34 -16.00
CA SER A 697 10.07 30.30 -16.54
C SER A 697 9.45 31.15 -15.43
N VAL A 698 9.22 32.42 -15.73
CA VAL A 698 8.46 33.37 -14.90
C VAL A 698 7.00 33.37 -15.36
N ALA A 699 6.08 33.10 -14.44
CA ALA A 699 4.63 33.22 -14.65
C ALA A 699 4.20 34.70 -14.66
N ASP A 700 2.97 34.98 -15.08
CA ASP A 700 2.26 36.27 -14.99
C ASP A 700 2.94 37.52 -15.57
N HIS A 701 4.12 37.38 -16.18
CA HIS A 701 4.80 38.45 -16.89
C HIS A 701 4.02 38.83 -18.15
N GLY A 702 3.37 39.99 -18.13
CA GLY A 702 2.52 40.54 -19.20
C GLY A 702 3.25 40.95 -20.49
N GLY A 703 4.13 40.09 -21.01
CA GLY A 703 4.98 40.35 -22.16
C GLY A 703 5.51 39.08 -22.82
N ASN A 704 6.64 39.19 -23.52
CA ASN A 704 7.29 38.05 -24.15
C ASN A 704 7.84 37.06 -23.12
N ALA A 705 7.86 35.77 -23.47
CA ALA A 705 8.32 34.69 -22.60
C ALA A 705 9.68 35.01 -21.92
N MET A 706 9.70 34.97 -20.58
CA MET A 706 10.88 35.24 -19.78
C MET A 706 11.25 34.03 -18.93
N SER A 707 12.54 33.76 -18.82
CA SER A 707 13.08 32.79 -17.86
C SER A 707 14.23 33.42 -17.07
N HIS A 708 14.34 33.09 -15.78
CA HIS A 708 15.53 33.41 -14.99
C HIS A 708 16.47 32.22 -14.88
N PHE A 709 17.76 32.49 -14.69
CA PHE A 709 18.76 31.45 -14.48
C PHE A 709 19.78 31.85 -13.40
N ARG A 710 20.44 30.84 -12.83
CA ARG A 710 21.51 31.00 -11.85
C ARG A 710 22.51 29.85 -11.99
N VAL A 711 23.78 30.19 -12.19
CA VAL A 711 24.90 29.24 -12.22
C VAL A 711 25.90 29.64 -11.15
N SER A 712 26.20 28.72 -10.23
CA SER A 712 27.20 28.90 -9.18
C SER A 712 28.34 27.91 -9.39
N PHE A 713 29.59 28.39 -9.34
CA PHE A 713 30.78 27.61 -9.68
C PHE A 713 31.98 28.06 -8.85
N ALA A 714 33.04 27.25 -8.80
CA ALA A 714 34.28 27.63 -8.12
C ALA A 714 34.81 28.92 -8.74
N ASN A 715 35.16 29.92 -7.92
CA ASN A 715 35.51 31.25 -8.41
C ASN A 715 36.87 31.21 -9.16
N PRO A 716 36.92 31.46 -10.48
CA PRO A 716 38.16 31.37 -11.26
C PRO A 716 39.02 32.63 -11.15
N GLY A 717 38.61 33.63 -10.36
CA GLY A 717 39.23 34.94 -10.31
C GLY A 717 38.77 35.79 -11.50
N ASP A 718 39.72 36.39 -12.21
CA ASP A 718 39.42 37.35 -13.28
C ASP A 718 38.84 36.69 -14.53
N ILE A 719 37.69 37.19 -14.96
CA ILE A 719 36.92 36.74 -16.12
C ILE A 719 36.97 37.82 -17.20
N SER A 720 37.44 37.48 -18.39
CA SER A 720 37.51 38.39 -19.53
C SER A 720 36.22 38.42 -20.35
N ASP A 721 35.52 37.29 -20.48
CA ASP A 721 34.23 37.25 -21.19
C ASP A 721 33.30 36.14 -20.68
N VAL A 722 32.00 36.30 -20.97
CA VAL A 722 30.94 35.34 -20.62
C VAL A 722 29.93 35.31 -21.76
N GLN A 723 29.52 34.11 -22.17
CA GLN A 723 28.47 33.87 -23.16
C GLN A 723 27.42 32.92 -22.59
N VAL A 724 26.15 33.13 -22.96
CA VAL A 724 25.10 32.13 -22.79
C VAL A 724 24.83 31.50 -24.15
N LEU A 725 25.01 30.19 -24.22
CA LEU A 725 24.78 29.36 -25.40
C LEU A 725 23.44 28.65 -25.27
N ALA A 726 22.68 28.56 -26.35
CA ALA A 726 21.54 27.65 -26.53
C ALA A 726 21.86 26.73 -27.71
N ASN A 727 21.76 25.40 -27.52
CA ASN A 727 22.17 24.41 -28.53
C ASN A 727 23.56 24.69 -29.14
N GLY A 728 24.52 25.09 -28.30
CA GLY A 728 25.90 25.43 -28.70
C GLY A 728 26.10 26.79 -29.38
N LYS A 729 25.04 27.54 -29.69
CA LYS A 729 25.10 28.87 -30.33
C LYS A 729 24.90 29.99 -29.31
N ALA A 730 25.73 31.03 -29.34
CA ALA A 730 25.59 32.19 -28.45
C ALA A 730 24.30 32.97 -28.76
N LEU A 731 23.58 33.40 -27.70
CA LEU A 731 22.41 34.25 -27.82
C LEU A 731 22.82 35.68 -28.22
N ALA A 732 22.09 36.26 -29.18
CA ALA A 732 22.57 37.37 -30.02
C ALA A 732 22.82 38.72 -29.31
N LYS A 733 22.34 38.89 -28.08
CA LYS A 733 22.56 40.10 -27.27
C LYS A 733 22.80 39.71 -25.82
N LEU A 734 23.82 40.31 -25.20
CA LEU A 734 24.14 40.14 -23.79
C LEU A 734 24.26 41.52 -23.12
N GLU A 735 23.19 41.94 -22.44
CA GLU A 735 23.15 43.15 -21.64
C GLU A 735 23.95 42.92 -20.35
N ARG A 736 25.09 43.62 -20.22
CA ARG A 736 25.98 43.55 -19.06
C ARG A 736 25.89 44.85 -18.25
N PRO A 737 25.71 44.79 -16.92
CA PRO A 737 26.05 45.88 -16.02
C PRO A 737 27.51 46.35 -16.21
N VAL A 738 27.82 47.56 -15.75
CA VAL A 738 29.04 48.33 -16.10
C VAL A 738 30.32 47.50 -16.06
N ARG A 739 31.17 47.63 -17.10
CA ARG A 739 32.46 46.94 -17.19
C ARG A 739 33.48 47.57 -16.22
N ARG A 740 34.13 46.70 -15.43
CA ARG A 740 35.34 47.00 -14.64
C ARG A 740 36.44 47.62 -15.51
N SER A 741 37.04 48.72 -15.05
CA SER A 741 38.23 49.29 -15.68
C SER A 741 39.45 48.39 -15.43
N LYS A 742 40.27 48.14 -16.46
CA LYS A 742 41.46 47.29 -16.34
C LYS A 742 42.58 47.95 -15.52
N VAL A 743 42.50 49.28 -15.31
CA VAL A 743 43.46 50.04 -14.47
C VAL A 743 43.05 49.98 -13.00
N ALA A 744 41.77 50.29 -12.69
CA ALA A 744 41.24 50.30 -11.32
C ALA A 744 41.33 48.95 -10.59
N ALA A 745 41.50 47.85 -11.33
CA ALA A 745 41.70 46.50 -10.79
C ALA A 745 42.87 46.39 -9.79
N ASN A 746 43.93 47.19 -9.93
CA ASN A 746 45.09 47.14 -9.04
C ASN A 746 44.87 47.93 -7.74
N ASP A 747 43.99 48.94 -7.76
CA ASP A 747 43.69 49.84 -6.64
C ASP A 747 42.37 49.46 -5.94
N ALA A 748 42.06 48.15 -5.87
CA ALA A 748 40.80 47.61 -5.37
C ALA A 748 40.70 47.63 -3.82
N THR A 749 40.60 48.82 -3.24
CA THR A 749 40.47 49.04 -1.80
C THR A 749 39.11 48.58 -1.23
N PHE A 750 39.11 48.22 0.06
CA PHE A 750 37.92 47.91 0.86
C PHE A 750 38.19 48.22 2.34
N ASP A 751 37.25 48.88 3.01
CA ASP A 751 37.23 49.09 4.46
C ASP A 751 35.81 48.90 5.03
N ALA A 752 35.72 48.49 6.30
CA ALA A 752 34.48 48.14 6.96
C ALA A 752 34.50 48.45 8.47
N VAL A 753 33.68 49.42 8.90
CA VAL A 753 33.61 49.91 10.29
C VAL A 753 32.25 49.58 10.89
N GLN A 754 32.24 49.02 12.11
CA GLN A 754 31.03 48.76 12.89
C GLN A 754 30.89 49.78 14.02
N SER A 755 29.77 50.50 14.07
CA SER A 755 29.48 51.48 15.12
C SER A 755 27.98 51.76 15.21
N GLY A 756 27.45 52.00 16.43
CA GLY A 756 26.07 52.42 16.63
C GLY A 756 25.00 51.50 16.03
N GLY A 757 25.24 50.17 16.01
CA GLY A 757 24.34 49.20 15.38
C GLY A 757 24.40 49.14 13.84
N LYS A 758 25.33 49.87 13.20
CA LYS A 758 25.49 49.93 11.75
C LYS A 758 26.84 49.35 11.29
N LEU A 759 26.86 48.83 10.07
CA LEU A 759 28.06 48.44 9.33
C LEU A 759 28.25 49.45 8.18
N ALA A 760 29.24 50.32 8.32
CA ALA A 760 29.69 51.21 7.26
C ALA A 760 30.72 50.50 6.38
N LEU A 761 30.60 50.67 5.07
CA LEU A 761 31.47 50.06 4.05
C LEU A 761 31.99 51.13 3.10
N VAL A 762 33.27 51.02 2.71
CA VAL A 762 33.91 51.85 1.68
C VAL A 762 34.66 50.92 0.73
N TRP A 763 34.51 51.10 -0.59
CA TRP A 763 35.18 50.29 -1.61
C TRP A 763 35.40 51.05 -2.92
N ASN A 764 36.31 50.57 -3.76
CA ASN A 764 36.56 51.17 -5.08
C ASN A 764 35.45 50.80 -6.08
N ALA A 765 34.52 51.74 -6.32
CA ALA A 765 33.40 51.56 -7.25
C ALA A 765 33.78 51.49 -8.74
N GLU A 766 34.97 51.97 -9.15
CA GLU A 766 35.45 51.89 -10.53
C GLU A 766 36.02 50.50 -10.86
N ALA A 767 36.55 49.82 -9.84
CA ALA A 767 36.91 48.42 -9.89
C ALA A 767 35.68 47.51 -9.76
N GLU A 768 34.80 47.83 -8.80
CA GLU A 768 33.71 46.96 -8.33
C GLU A 768 32.42 47.78 -8.13
N PRO A 769 31.62 48.01 -9.19
CA PRO A 769 30.46 48.91 -9.12
C PRO A 769 29.37 48.50 -8.13
N TYR A 770 29.35 47.23 -7.70
CA TYR A 770 28.31 46.65 -6.85
C TYR A 770 28.87 46.03 -5.56
N ALA A 771 28.10 46.12 -4.48
CA ALA A 771 28.36 45.39 -3.23
C ALA A 771 27.08 44.73 -2.68
N ALA A 772 27.23 43.60 -1.99
CA ALA A 772 26.17 42.90 -1.27
C ALA A 772 26.69 42.34 0.06
N VAL A 773 25.82 42.31 1.08
CA VAL A 773 26.18 42.01 2.47
C VAL A 773 25.35 40.85 3.02
N LEU A 774 26.01 39.78 3.44
CA LEU A 774 25.42 38.59 4.06
C LEU A 774 25.94 38.44 5.49
N HIS A 775 25.09 38.52 6.51
CA HIS A 775 25.45 38.06 7.85
C HIS A 775 25.37 36.54 7.90
N VAL A 776 26.41 35.92 8.48
CA VAL A 776 26.46 34.52 8.86
C VAL A 776 26.68 34.49 10.37
N ALA A 777 25.63 34.15 11.11
CA ALA A 777 25.65 34.07 12.56
C ALA A 777 26.47 32.87 13.06
N ALA A 778 26.75 32.83 14.37
CA ALA A 778 27.60 31.79 14.98
C ALA A 778 26.99 30.37 14.90
N ASP A 779 25.66 30.26 14.79
CA ASP A 779 24.89 29.04 14.51
C ASP A 779 24.95 28.61 13.02
N GLY A 780 25.64 29.38 12.17
CA GLY A 780 25.70 29.18 10.72
C GLY A 780 24.50 29.72 9.95
N ARG A 781 23.48 30.27 10.63
CA ARG A 781 22.28 30.84 10.01
C ARG A 781 22.63 32.10 9.23
N LYS A 782 21.97 32.29 8.10
CA LYS A 782 22.29 33.33 7.11
C LYS A 782 21.19 34.38 7.00
N THR A 783 21.59 35.63 6.76
CA THR A 783 20.65 36.74 6.52
C THR A 783 21.33 37.79 5.63
N VAL A 784 20.79 38.02 4.43
CA VAL A 784 21.19 39.12 3.55
C VAL A 784 20.72 40.42 4.19
N VAL A 785 21.69 41.29 4.46
CA VAL A 785 21.48 42.61 5.07
C VAL A 785 21.18 43.63 3.98
N ALA A 786 21.87 43.54 2.84
CA ALA A 786 21.65 44.36 1.66
C ALA A 786 22.15 43.65 0.39
N SER A 787 21.55 43.98 -0.76
CA SER A 787 22.06 43.65 -2.10
C SER A 787 22.10 44.92 -2.96
N ASP A 788 22.80 44.85 -4.10
CA ASP A 788 22.79 45.88 -5.14
C ASP A 788 23.24 47.28 -4.67
N LEU A 789 24.08 47.35 -3.62
CA LEU A 789 24.69 48.60 -3.15
C LEU A 789 25.65 49.14 -4.22
N THR A 790 25.66 50.46 -4.43
CA THR A 790 26.46 51.12 -5.46
C THR A 790 27.16 52.37 -4.91
N GLY A 791 28.02 53.01 -5.69
CA GLY A 791 28.61 54.32 -5.36
C GLY A 791 29.82 54.28 -4.40
N GLY A 792 30.33 53.10 -4.06
CA GLY A 792 31.59 52.95 -3.31
C GLY A 792 31.51 53.22 -1.82
N LYS A 793 30.35 53.65 -1.30
CA LYS A 793 30.10 53.87 0.13
C LYS A 793 28.68 53.46 0.51
N ALA A 794 28.53 52.74 1.61
CA ALA A 794 27.23 52.32 2.15
C ALA A 794 27.26 52.27 3.68
N SER A 795 26.09 52.34 4.31
CA SER A 795 25.92 52.13 5.75
C SER A 795 24.65 51.34 5.98
N VAL A 796 24.78 50.05 6.29
CA VAL A 796 23.64 49.14 6.50
C VAL A 796 23.36 48.96 7.99
N ASP A 797 22.09 48.83 8.35
CA ASP A 797 21.67 48.51 9.72
C ASP A 797 21.91 47.03 10.01
N VAL A 798 22.55 46.73 11.14
CA VAL A 798 22.83 45.36 11.61
C VAL A 798 22.35 45.12 13.04
N SER A 799 21.63 46.09 13.63
CA SER A 799 21.20 46.09 15.04
C SER A 799 20.28 44.91 15.39
N ALA A 800 19.33 44.59 14.51
CA ALA A 800 18.34 43.51 14.69
C ALA A 800 18.88 42.08 14.45
N LEU A 801 20.14 41.94 14.02
CA LEU A 801 20.81 40.66 13.78
C LEU A 801 21.55 40.22 15.05
N PRO A 802 21.77 38.91 15.33
CA PRO A 802 22.43 38.47 16.57
C PRO A 802 23.95 38.73 16.57
N ALA A 803 24.49 39.04 17.75
CA ALA A 803 25.92 39.31 17.96
C ALA A 803 26.83 38.14 17.56
N GLY A 804 28.06 38.45 17.17
CA GLY A 804 29.04 37.47 16.71
C GLY A 804 28.74 36.88 15.31
N GLY A 805 29.52 35.86 14.94
CA GLY A 805 29.61 35.42 13.56
C GLY A 805 30.36 36.43 12.69
N ARG A 806 30.01 36.54 11.40
CA ARG A 806 30.70 37.41 10.43
C ARG A 806 29.75 37.99 9.40
N PHE A 807 30.16 39.08 8.78
CA PHE A 807 29.62 39.52 7.49
C PHE A 807 30.51 38.97 6.37
N GLU A 808 29.87 38.42 5.34
CA GLU A 808 30.48 38.13 4.05
C GLU A 808 30.02 39.22 3.07
N VAL A 809 30.96 40.03 2.59
CA VAL A 809 30.69 41.14 1.68
C VAL A 809 31.19 40.75 0.30
N SER A 810 30.26 40.57 -0.64
CA SER A 810 30.57 40.35 -2.05
C SER A 810 30.75 41.70 -2.73
N LEU A 811 31.96 41.99 -3.21
CA LEU A 811 32.25 43.15 -4.07
C LEU A 811 32.33 42.66 -5.52
N SER A 812 31.65 43.31 -6.45
CA SER A 812 31.40 42.72 -7.76
C SER A 812 31.16 43.66 -8.94
N SER A 813 31.22 43.02 -10.10
CA SER A 813 30.92 43.54 -11.44
C SER A 813 29.85 42.66 -12.11
N SER A 814 29.56 42.87 -13.39
CA SER A 814 28.62 42.05 -14.16
C SER A 814 29.03 40.58 -14.38
N VAL A 815 30.31 40.24 -14.24
CA VAL A 815 30.82 38.88 -14.55
C VAL A 815 31.83 38.31 -13.54
N GLY A 816 32.34 39.10 -12.60
CA GLY A 816 33.31 38.65 -11.60
C GLY A 816 33.15 39.36 -10.25
N ALA A 817 33.53 38.70 -9.16
CA ALA A 817 33.37 39.16 -7.79
C ALA A 817 34.42 38.58 -6.83
N ARG A 818 34.76 39.31 -5.76
CA ARG A 818 35.56 38.81 -4.61
C ARG A 818 34.74 38.81 -3.32
N LEU A 819 35.16 37.99 -2.35
CA LEU A 819 34.48 37.84 -1.07
C LEU A 819 35.34 38.35 0.09
N MET A 820 34.95 39.49 0.67
CA MET A 820 35.55 40.01 1.89
C MET A 820 34.85 39.41 3.12
N LYS A 821 35.59 39.12 4.19
CA LYS A 821 35.03 38.59 5.45
C LYS A 821 35.34 39.56 6.58
N VAL A 822 34.29 40.12 7.18
CA VAL A 822 34.40 41.08 8.30
C VAL A 822 33.84 40.41 9.54
N GLN A 823 34.64 40.23 10.59
CA GLN A 823 34.14 39.65 11.84
C GLN A 823 33.08 40.58 12.45
N ARG A 824 31.96 40.00 12.87
CA ARG A 824 30.95 40.78 13.58
C ARG A 824 31.37 40.93 15.03
N ARG A 825 31.32 42.17 15.52
CA ARG A 825 31.53 42.54 16.93
C ARG A 825 30.20 42.71 17.66
#